data_AF-A0A8S1ZYU5-F1
#
_entry.id   AF-A0A8S1ZYU5-F1
#
_cell.length_a   1.000
_cell.length_b   1.000
_cell.length_c   1.000
_cell.angle_alpha   90.00
_cell.angle_beta   90.00
_cell.angle_gamma   90.00
#
_symmetry.space_group_name_H-M   'P 1'
#
loop_
_entity.id
_entity.type
_entity.pdbx_description
1 polymer ?
#
loop_
_entity_poly.entity_id
_entity_poly.type
_entity_poly.pdbx_seq_one_letter_code
_entity_poly.pdbx_strand_id
1 'polypeptide(L)'
;MDMDMDTSPSYFDPEVLSVRDQFRRYRKRHSTSPHEEMFSSNVSENRLLYDGHNIHSPTNTALLLENIKEEVDNFHTDHYEGTPANPISASRRESVRILDDDNETLFRRVESQSLKACKIENDELAESGDTTFALFASLFDSALQGLMSIPDLMLRLEESCRHVSQSIRYGSDIRHRVVEDKLMRQKAQLLLGEAASWSLLWNLYGKGTEEVPEDLILIPSTSHVEACQFVLNDHTAQLCLRIVLWLEELASKSLDLERKVRGSHVGTYLPNAGVWHHTQRYLKKNGSSADTVHHLDFDAPTREHARLLPDDYKQDESVLEDVWTLIRAGRIEEACDLCRSAGQPWRAATLCPFSGMDMFPSLEALVKNGKNRTLQAIEQESGFGNQLRLWKWASYCASEKIAEQDGGKHEVAVFATQCSNLNRMLPICTDWESACWAMAKSWLDVQVDLELAQSKPGLTERFKSCIDESPETMQNGCQASLGPEDWPLHVLNQQPRDLPALLQKLHSGEMVHEAVVRGCKEQHRQIQMNLMLGDISHLLDIIWSWIAPLEDDQSNFRPHGDPHMIKFGAHVVLVLRLLFTDEINDSFREKLNNVGDLILHMYAMFLFSKQHEELVGIYASQLARHRCIELFVHMMELRMHSSVHVKYKIFLSAMEYLPFSPVDGLHGNFEEIVDRVLSRSREIKLAKYDPSIDVAEQHRQQSLQKAIAIQWLCFTPPSTIKDVKDVTSKLLLRSLMHSNILFREFALIAMWRVPATPVGAHTLLSFLAEPLKQLSENPDTLEDYVSENLQEFQDWNEYYSCDAKYRNWLKFQLENAEVTELSEEENQKAVVAAKETLDSSLSLLLRQDNPWMTFLEDHVFESEEYMFLELHATAMLCLPSGECLRPDATVCAALMSALYSSVSEEIVLDRQLMVNVSISSRDSYCIEVVLRCLAIKGDGLGPHNANDGGILSAVAAAGFKGELTRFQAGVTMDISRLDAWYSSKEGSLETPATYIVRGLCRRCCLPELVLRSMQVSVSLMESGNPPEDHDELIELVASDETGFLSLFSPQQLQEFMLFEREYRMSQLELQEELSSS
;
A
#
# COMPACT_ATOMS: atom_id res chain seq x y z
N MET A 1 35.34 31.69 12.58
CA MET A 1 35.82 32.86 13.34
C MET A 1 34.68 33.82 13.31
N ASP A 2 33.93 33.72 14.39
CA ASP A 2 32.52 34.06 14.51
C ASP A 2 32.39 35.46 15.08
N MET A 3 31.32 36.15 14.68
CA MET A 3 30.64 37.10 15.56
C MET A 3 29.24 37.39 15.00
N ASP A 4 28.27 36.83 15.72
CA ASP A 4 26.82 36.92 15.56
C ASP A 4 26.30 38.36 15.69
N MET A 5 25.27 38.70 14.90
CA MET A 5 24.29 39.75 15.21
C MET A 5 22.94 39.39 14.56
N ASP A 6 22.13 38.64 15.31
CA ASP A 6 20.69 38.45 15.08
C ASP A 6 19.94 39.77 15.27
N THR A 7 19.05 40.12 14.33
CA THR A 7 17.99 41.11 14.55
C THR A 7 16.68 40.68 13.89
N SER A 8 15.81 40.09 14.71
CA SER A 8 14.38 39.86 14.48
C SER A 8 13.54 41.08 14.88
N PRO A 9 12.37 41.35 14.25
CA PRO A 9 11.36 42.24 14.81
C PRO A 9 10.24 41.45 15.53
N SER A 10 9.93 41.90 16.75
CA SER A 10 8.91 41.42 17.67
C SER A 10 7.49 41.87 17.32
N TYR A 11 6.45 41.12 17.72
CA TYR A 11 5.29 41.71 18.40
C TYR A 11 4.51 40.70 19.26
N PHE A 12 4.08 41.20 20.43
CA PHE A 12 3.19 40.66 21.48
C PHE A 12 3.81 39.93 22.68
N ASP A 13 4.12 40.71 23.71
CA ASP A 13 4.05 40.34 25.13
C ASP A 13 2.94 41.20 25.79
N PRO A 14 2.07 40.64 26.67
CA PRO A 14 0.89 41.31 27.19
C PRO A 14 1.04 41.68 28.66
N GLU A 15 1.15 42.96 29.02
CA GLU A 15 0.80 43.41 30.38
C GLU A 15 0.71 44.93 30.50
N VAL A 16 -0.45 45.54 30.16
CA VAL A 16 -0.80 46.89 30.62
C VAL A 16 -2.33 47.04 30.80
N LEU A 17 -2.72 46.99 32.08
CA LEU A 17 -3.81 47.71 32.76
C LEU A 17 -5.25 47.16 32.77
N SER A 18 -5.53 46.49 33.89
CA SER A 18 -6.76 46.70 34.67
C SER A 18 -6.98 48.19 35.01
N VAL A 19 -8.24 48.64 35.13
CA VAL A 19 -8.77 49.35 36.30
C VAL A 19 -10.28 49.63 36.16
N ARG A 20 -10.99 49.19 37.21
CA ARG A 20 -12.28 49.68 37.77
C ARG A 20 -13.61 49.13 37.26
N ASP A 21 -13.90 47.94 37.76
CA ASP A 21 -15.12 47.72 38.54
C ASP A 21 -15.01 48.34 39.95
N GLN A 22 -16.06 49.02 40.41
CA GLN A 22 -16.41 49.20 41.82
C GLN A 22 -17.87 49.69 41.95
N PHE A 23 -18.77 48.85 42.50
CA PHE A 23 -19.42 49.07 43.81
C PHE A 23 -20.64 48.13 44.06
N ARG A 24 -20.63 47.52 45.28
CA ARG A 24 -21.69 46.84 46.10
C ARG A 24 -21.75 45.30 45.96
N ARG A 25 -21.41 44.43 46.96
CA ARG A 25 -21.61 44.24 48.44
C ARG A 25 -22.66 43.14 48.74
N TYR A 26 -22.24 41.97 49.30
CA TYR A 26 -22.56 41.38 50.64
C TYR A 26 -22.20 39.86 50.77
N ARG A 27 -21.54 39.49 51.90
CA ARG A 27 -21.48 38.22 52.74
C ARG A 27 -22.25 36.94 52.26
N LYS A 28 -21.86 35.67 52.55
CA LYS A 28 -21.44 35.00 53.83
C LYS A 28 -20.97 33.52 53.59
N ARG A 29 -20.35 32.92 54.64
CA ARG A 29 -19.60 31.62 54.83
C ARG A 29 -20.39 30.28 54.69
N HIS A 30 -19.71 29.13 54.44
CA HIS A 30 -19.31 28.09 55.44
C HIS A 30 -18.65 26.81 54.83
N SER A 31 -18.05 26.01 55.71
CA SER A 31 -16.96 25.00 55.61
C SER A 31 -17.39 23.53 55.73
N THR A 32 -16.48 22.58 55.39
CA THR A 32 -16.04 21.32 56.10
C THR A 32 -15.90 20.04 55.23
N SER A 33 -14.89 19.23 55.59
CA SER A 33 -14.37 17.95 55.03
C SER A 33 -14.78 16.72 55.91
N PRO A 34 -14.10 15.54 55.93
CA PRO A 34 -13.92 14.42 54.96
C PRO A 34 -14.21 13.01 55.59
N HIS A 35 -13.87 11.87 54.96
CA HIS A 35 -13.18 10.69 55.60
C HIS A 35 -12.91 9.45 54.70
N GLU A 36 -11.78 8.79 54.97
CA GLU A 36 -11.23 7.49 54.48
C GLU A 36 -11.60 6.30 55.41
N GLU A 37 -11.38 5.03 54.97
CA GLU A 37 -10.52 4.04 55.68
C GLU A 37 -10.36 2.68 54.95
N MET A 38 -9.37 1.91 55.39
CA MET A 38 -8.56 0.84 54.78
C MET A 38 -8.79 -0.54 55.46
N PHE A 39 -8.40 -1.69 54.87
CA PHE A 39 -7.66 -2.84 55.48
C PHE A 39 -7.68 -4.14 54.63
N SER A 40 -6.61 -4.94 54.78
CA SER A 40 -6.25 -6.19 54.10
C SER A 40 -6.36 -7.44 55.01
N SER A 41 -6.36 -8.66 54.44
CA SER A 41 -5.64 -9.85 54.96
C SER A 41 -5.79 -11.10 54.05
N ASN A 42 -4.86 -12.04 54.25
CA ASN A 42 -4.35 -13.12 53.38
C ASN A 42 -5.12 -14.48 53.44
N VAL A 43 -4.69 -15.42 52.57
CA VAL A 43 -4.36 -16.86 52.81
C VAL A 43 -5.15 -17.95 52.03
N SER A 44 -4.37 -18.68 51.21
CA SER A 44 -4.30 -20.14 50.88
C SER A 44 -5.32 -20.92 50.02
N GLU A 45 -4.72 -21.62 49.05
CA GLU A 45 -4.81 -23.07 48.74
C GLU A 45 -5.91 -23.67 47.83
N ASN A 46 -5.40 -24.16 46.69
CA ASN A 46 -5.53 -25.53 46.13
C ASN A 46 -6.72 -25.97 45.24
N ARG A 47 -6.29 -26.58 44.11
CA ARG A 47 -6.84 -27.71 43.32
C ARG A 47 -7.69 -27.41 42.06
N LEU A 48 -7.02 -27.66 40.92
CA LEU A 48 -7.34 -28.63 39.85
C LEU A 48 -8.82 -28.92 39.57
N LEU A 49 -9.24 -28.75 38.31
CA LEU A 49 -9.72 -29.84 37.43
C LEU A 49 -10.03 -29.33 36.00
N TYR A 50 -9.74 -30.22 35.05
CA TYR A 50 -9.93 -30.17 33.59
C TYR A 50 -11.41 -30.38 33.19
N ASP A 51 -11.84 -29.72 32.12
CA ASP A 51 -12.68 -30.20 30.98
C ASP A 51 -13.07 -28.94 30.15
N GLY A 52 -13.01 -28.85 28.83
CA GLY A 52 -13.16 -29.84 27.77
C GLY A 52 -14.46 -29.55 27.02
N HIS A 53 -14.43 -28.83 25.88
CA HIS A 53 -15.32 -29.00 24.70
C HIS A 53 -15.06 -27.96 23.58
N ASN A 54 -14.86 -28.49 22.37
CA ASN A 54 -14.56 -27.84 21.09
C ASN A 54 -15.78 -27.15 20.44
N ILE A 55 -15.56 -26.04 19.73
CA ILE A 55 -16.27 -25.67 18.50
C ILE A 55 -15.25 -25.07 17.50
N HIS A 56 -15.11 -25.71 16.33
CA HIS A 56 -14.14 -25.40 15.28
C HIS A 56 -14.56 -24.25 14.35
N SER A 57 -13.61 -23.38 14.04
CA SER A 57 -13.54 -22.51 12.84
C SER A 57 -12.26 -22.90 12.08
N PRO A 58 -12.19 -22.90 10.73
CA PRO A 58 -10.98 -23.27 10.02
C PRO A 58 -10.00 -22.09 10.07
N THR A 59 -9.33 -21.96 11.21
CA THR A 59 -8.22 -21.02 11.40
C THR A 59 -6.95 -21.68 10.89
N ASN A 60 -6.16 -20.94 10.12
CA ASN A 60 -4.84 -21.38 9.65
C ASN A 60 -3.98 -21.79 10.87
N THR A 61 -3.82 -23.10 11.09
CA THR A 61 -3.18 -23.70 12.27
C THR A 61 -1.74 -23.25 12.44
N ALA A 62 -1.06 -22.83 11.36
CA ALA A 62 0.26 -22.23 11.43
C ALA A 62 0.26 -20.87 12.17
N LEU A 63 -0.78 -20.04 11.99
CA LEU A 63 -0.96 -18.81 12.77
C LEU A 63 -1.30 -19.11 14.23
N LEU A 64 -2.05 -20.19 14.47
CA LEU A 64 -2.42 -20.63 15.81
C LEU A 64 -1.21 -21.18 16.59
N LEU A 65 -0.36 -21.96 15.93
CA LEU A 65 0.86 -22.52 16.53
C LEU A 65 1.92 -21.46 16.84
N GLU A 66 2.05 -20.41 16.02
CA GLU A 66 2.95 -19.28 16.30
C GLU A 66 2.43 -18.42 17.48
N ASN A 67 1.12 -18.15 17.54
CA ASN A 67 0.50 -17.49 18.71
C ASN A 67 0.69 -18.31 20.01
N ILE A 68 0.60 -19.64 19.92
CA ILE A 68 0.85 -20.55 21.05
C ILE A 68 2.36 -20.58 21.38
N LYS A 69 3.25 -20.49 20.39
CA LYS A 69 4.71 -20.47 20.60
C LYS A 69 5.17 -19.17 21.27
N GLU A 70 4.58 -18.03 20.93
CA GLU A 70 4.81 -16.76 21.66
C GLU A 70 4.26 -16.81 23.11
N GLU A 71 3.20 -17.57 23.38
CA GLU A 71 2.72 -17.85 24.74
C GLU A 71 3.62 -18.83 25.52
N VAL A 72 4.25 -19.80 24.83
CA VAL A 72 5.07 -20.87 25.44
C VAL A 72 6.55 -20.47 25.58
N ASP A 73 7.09 -19.63 24.69
CA ASP A 73 8.47 -19.12 24.75
C ASP A 73 8.65 -18.10 25.90
N ASN A 74 7.57 -17.67 26.56
CA ASN A 74 7.61 -16.95 27.84
C ASN A 74 7.93 -17.83 29.07
N PHE A 75 8.20 -19.13 28.89
CA PHE A 75 8.50 -20.05 30.00
C PHE A 75 9.81 -20.84 29.92
N HIS A 76 10.65 -20.67 28.89
CA HIS A 76 11.96 -21.33 28.84
C HIS A 76 13.07 -20.48 28.20
N THR A 77 13.69 -19.61 29.00
CA THR A 77 15.04 -19.09 28.76
C THR A 77 15.84 -19.11 30.06
N ASP A 78 16.63 -20.14 30.26
CA ASP A 78 17.77 -20.09 31.18
C ASP A 78 18.95 -20.81 30.51
N HIS A 79 20.12 -20.16 30.58
CA HIS A 79 21.44 -20.51 30.03
C HIS A 79 21.78 -19.87 28.68
N TYR A 80 22.25 -18.62 28.70
CA TYR A 80 23.59 -18.21 28.25
C TYR A 80 23.85 -16.75 28.68
N GLU A 81 24.91 -16.54 29.45
CA GLU A 81 25.36 -15.23 29.94
C GLU A 81 25.88 -14.31 28.83
N GLY A 82 25.47 -13.04 28.85
CA GLY A 82 26.02 -12.00 28.00
C GLY A 82 25.23 -10.69 28.09
N THR A 83 25.48 -9.90 29.15
CA THR A 83 24.90 -8.56 29.40
C THR A 83 24.88 -7.66 28.16
N PRO A 84 23.80 -6.88 27.93
CA PRO A 84 23.88 -5.47 28.32
C PRO A 84 22.59 -4.84 28.88
N ALA A 85 22.80 -4.01 29.91
CA ALA A 85 22.05 -2.81 30.33
C ALA A 85 20.51 -2.71 30.16
N ASN A 86 19.81 -2.86 31.29
CA ASN A 86 18.47 -2.32 31.56
C ASN A 86 18.43 -0.77 31.50
N PRO A 87 17.27 -0.16 31.19
CA PRO A 87 16.41 0.28 32.30
C PRO A 87 14.89 0.09 32.10
N ILE A 88 14.29 -0.52 33.13
CA ILE A 88 13.05 -0.12 33.83
C ILE A 88 11.71 -0.41 33.12
N SER A 89 11.15 -1.54 33.54
CA SER A 89 9.73 -1.93 33.52
C SER A 89 8.84 -1.07 34.43
N ALA A 90 7.58 -0.84 34.04
CA ALA A 90 6.48 -0.59 34.97
C ALA A 90 5.18 -1.29 34.52
N SER A 91 4.74 -2.18 35.40
CA SER A 91 3.61 -3.12 35.42
C SER A 91 2.29 -2.78 34.70
N ARG A 92 1.74 -3.80 34.01
CA ARG A 92 0.29 -4.03 33.82
C ARG A 92 -0.41 -4.28 35.17
N ARG A 93 -1.67 -3.81 35.28
CA ARG A 93 -2.74 -4.50 36.01
C ARG A 93 -4.11 -4.13 35.44
N GLU A 94 -4.74 -5.12 34.82
CA GLU A 94 -6.18 -5.16 34.56
C GLU A 94 -6.96 -5.41 35.87
N SER A 95 -8.22 -4.96 35.89
CA SER A 95 -9.31 -5.74 36.50
C SER A 95 -10.66 -5.32 35.92
N VAL A 96 -11.36 -6.28 35.32
CA VAL A 96 -12.78 -6.26 34.97
C VAL A 96 -13.63 -6.51 36.22
N ARG A 97 -14.84 -5.93 36.27
CA ARG A 97 -15.99 -6.44 37.05
C ARG A 97 -17.24 -6.45 36.19
N ILE A 98 -17.94 -7.58 36.22
CA ILE A 98 -19.29 -7.82 35.68
C ILE A 98 -20.32 -7.61 36.81
N LEU A 99 -21.52 -7.16 36.45
CA LEU A 99 -22.76 -7.39 37.20
C LEU A 99 -23.83 -7.87 36.20
N ASP A 100 -24.50 -8.97 36.57
CA ASP A 100 -25.68 -9.58 35.93
C ASP A 100 -26.93 -8.69 36.03
N ASP A 101 -27.87 -8.80 35.07
CA ASP A 101 -29.28 -9.12 35.36
C ASP A 101 -30.09 -9.53 34.09
N ASP A 102 -31.15 -10.31 34.32
CA ASP A 102 -32.00 -11.12 33.43
C ASP A 102 -32.87 -10.41 32.36
N ASN A 103 -33.11 -11.06 31.19
CA ASN A 103 -34.45 -11.54 30.75
C ASN A 103 -34.52 -12.11 29.31
N GLU A 104 -35.38 -13.13 29.15
CA GLU A 104 -35.69 -13.86 27.91
C GLU A 104 -36.77 -13.22 26.99
N THR A 105 -36.74 -13.68 25.71
CA THR A 105 -37.86 -13.95 24.76
C THR A 105 -38.11 -13.01 23.55
N LEU A 106 -37.90 -13.57 22.33
CA LEU A 106 -38.81 -13.68 21.15
C LEU A 106 -38.21 -13.43 19.75
N PHE A 107 -38.40 -14.44 18.90
CA PHE A 107 -38.09 -14.61 17.47
C PHE A 107 -38.75 -13.58 16.52
N ARG A 108 -38.01 -13.06 15.52
CA ARG A 108 -38.11 -13.38 14.06
C ARG A 108 -37.50 -12.28 13.15
N ARG A 109 -36.78 -12.76 12.13
CA ARG A 109 -36.70 -12.35 10.70
C ARG A 109 -35.34 -11.81 10.20
N VAL A 110 -34.88 -12.57 9.21
CA VAL A 110 -33.67 -12.51 8.38
C VAL A 110 -33.68 -11.30 7.45
N GLU A 111 -32.55 -10.59 7.35
CA GLU A 111 -31.94 -10.12 6.09
C GLU A 111 -30.51 -9.58 6.34
N SER A 112 -29.68 -9.73 5.31
CA SER A 112 -28.22 -9.72 5.24
C SER A 112 -27.49 -8.46 5.71
N GLN A 113 -26.53 -8.62 6.63
CA GLN A 113 -25.43 -7.68 6.88
C GLN A 113 -24.15 -8.46 7.18
N SER A 114 -23.17 -8.39 6.27
CA SER A 114 -21.78 -8.76 6.53
C SER A 114 -21.03 -7.48 6.90
N LEU A 115 -20.49 -7.47 8.13
CA LEU A 115 -19.47 -6.60 8.73
C LEU A 115 -19.89 -6.24 10.16
N LYS A 116 -19.22 -6.89 11.13
CA LYS A 116 -18.96 -6.51 12.54
C LYS A 116 -18.74 -7.80 13.35
N ALA A 117 -17.84 -7.90 14.32
CA ALA A 117 -16.85 -7.00 14.89
C ALA A 117 -15.99 -7.90 15.79
N CYS A 118 -14.67 -7.84 15.69
CA CYS A 118 -13.81 -8.32 16.77
C CYS A 118 -13.66 -7.16 17.76
N LYS A 119 -13.89 -7.46 19.04
CA LYS A 119 -13.95 -6.47 20.12
C LYS A 119 -12.65 -5.67 20.22
N ILE A 120 -12.79 -4.35 20.06
CA ILE A 120 -11.84 -3.34 20.52
C ILE A 120 -11.96 -3.31 22.04
N GLU A 121 -10.93 -3.79 22.74
CA GLU A 121 -10.71 -3.38 24.12
C GLU A 121 -9.81 -2.14 24.11
N ASN A 122 -10.23 -1.14 24.88
CA ASN A 122 -9.74 0.23 24.90
C ASN A 122 -8.22 0.32 25.11
N ASP A 123 -7.48 0.55 24.02
CA ASP A 123 -6.21 1.28 24.02
C ASP A 123 -6.18 2.32 22.88
N GLU A 124 -7.37 2.81 22.51
CA GLU A 124 -7.55 3.96 21.63
C GLU A 124 -7.02 5.20 22.37
N LEU A 125 -5.95 5.82 21.86
CA LEU A 125 -5.78 7.29 21.75
C LEU A 125 -4.35 7.71 21.31
N ALA A 126 -3.45 6.78 20.99
CA ALA A 126 -2.15 7.11 20.37
C ALA A 126 -2.15 7.07 18.82
N GLU A 127 -3.17 6.51 18.17
CA GLU A 127 -3.17 6.19 16.72
C GLU A 127 -4.26 6.94 15.89
N SER A 128 -4.55 8.21 16.15
CA SER A 128 -5.54 8.93 15.31
C SER A 128 -5.08 9.20 13.86
N GLY A 129 -3.84 8.84 13.51
CA GLY A 129 -3.28 8.99 12.16
C GLY A 129 -3.56 7.82 11.20
N ASP A 130 -3.62 6.59 11.70
CA ASP A 130 -3.60 5.37 10.88
C ASP A 130 -4.97 4.98 10.34
N THR A 131 -6.06 5.52 10.89
CA THR A 131 -7.43 5.28 10.42
C THR A 131 -7.70 5.84 9.02
N THR A 132 -6.91 6.83 8.57
CA THR A 132 -7.11 7.45 7.25
C THR A 132 -6.74 6.54 6.08
N PHE A 133 -5.74 5.66 6.24
CA PHE A 133 -5.32 4.75 5.18
C PHE A 133 -6.40 3.73 4.85
N ALA A 134 -6.94 3.06 5.88
CA ALA A 134 -8.01 2.09 5.73
C ALA A 134 -9.31 2.73 5.19
N LEU A 135 -9.64 3.94 5.66
CA LEU A 135 -10.80 4.69 5.15
C LEU A 135 -10.67 4.98 3.66
N PHE A 136 -9.56 5.58 3.21
CA PHE A 136 -9.37 5.88 1.79
C PHE A 136 -9.29 4.62 0.93
N ALA A 137 -8.60 3.58 1.41
CA ALA A 137 -8.55 2.28 0.75
C ALA A 137 -9.97 1.72 0.52
N SER A 138 -10.85 1.77 1.52
CA SER A 138 -12.24 1.27 1.39
C SER A 138 -13.08 2.06 0.38
N LEU A 139 -12.85 3.38 0.28
CA LEU A 139 -13.53 4.24 -0.70
C LEU A 139 -13.08 3.90 -2.13
N PHE A 140 -11.77 3.73 -2.34
CA PHE A 140 -11.24 3.34 -3.64
C PHE A 140 -11.62 1.92 -4.03
N ASP A 141 -11.62 0.98 -3.10
CA ASP A 141 -12.07 -0.40 -3.34
C ASP A 141 -13.54 -0.42 -3.80
N SER A 142 -14.42 0.31 -3.11
CA SER A 142 -15.83 0.46 -3.50
C SER A 142 -16.00 1.06 -4.91
N ALA A 143 -15.19 2.07 -5.26
CA ALA A 143 -15.24 2.71 -6.56
C ALA A 143 -14.69 1.81 -7.69
N LEU A 144 -13.57 1.11 -7.45
CA LEU A 144 -12.96 0.19 -8.41
C LEU A 144 -13.86 -1.03 -8.69
N GLN A 145 -14.63 -1.48 -7.70
CA GLN A 145 -15.65 -2.53 -7.87
C GLN A 145 -16.93 -2.02 -8.55
N GLY A 146 -17.05 -0.72 -8.84
CA GLY A 146 -18.22 -0.12 -9.46
C GLY A 146 -19.42 0.07 -8.52
N LEU A 147 -19.21 -0.02 -7.21
CA LEU A 147 -20.25 0.17 -6.18
C LEU A 147 -20.49 1.65 -5.83
N MET A 148 -19.60 2.54 -6.26
CA MET A 148 -19.65 3.98 -6.01
C MET A 148 -19.35 4.77 -7.28
N SER A 149 -20.11 5.84 -7.52
CA SER A 149 -19.84 6.74 -8.65
C SER A 149 -18.61 7.62 -8.38
N ILE A 150 -17.92 8.06 -9.45
CA ILE A 150 -16.74 8.93 -9.31
C ILE A 150 -17.07 10.27 -8.62
N PRO A 151 -18.19 10.97 -8.95
CA PRO A 151 -18.58 12.17 -8.22
C PRO A 151 -18.80 11.92 -6.72
N ASP A 152 -19.44 10.80 -6.35
CA ASP A 152 -19.65 10.45 -4.94
C ASP A 152 -18.33 10.15 -4.23
N LEU A 153 -17.39 9.46 -4.90
CA LEU A 153 -16.05 9.21 -4.39
C LEU A 153 -15.35 10.53 -4.03
N MET A 154 -15.35 11.52 -4.93
CA MET A 154 -14.71 12.83 -4.69
C MET A 154 -15.32 13.56 -3.48
N LEU A 155 -16.66 13.53 -3.34
CA LEU A 155 -17.33 14.13 -2.18
C LEU A 155 -16.96 13.41 -0.88
N ARG A 156 -16.94 12.07 -0.88
CA ARG A 156 -16.53 11.29 0.30
C ARG A 156 -15.08 11.54 0.71
N LEU A 157 -14.17 11.67 -0.27
CA LEU A 157 -12.77 12.04 -0.03
C LEU A 157 -12.68 13.44 0.61
N GLU A 158 -13.41 14.40 0.06
CA GLU A 158 -13.49 15.77 0.58
C GLU A 158 -14.02 15.83 2.01
N GLU A 159 -15.17 15.20 2.27
CA GLU A 159 -15.81 15.11 3.58
C GLU A 159 -14.87 14.46 4.61
N SER A 160 -14.20 13.36 4.23
CA SER A 160 -13.29 12.62 5.11
C SER A 160 -12.08 13.46 5.50
N CYS A 161 -11.40 14.08 4.53
CA CYS A 161 -10.27 14.97 4.77
C CYS A 161 -10.67 16.15 5.67
N ARG A 162 -11.82 16.77 5.40
CA ARG A 162 -12.33 17.89 6.18
C ARG A 162 -12.69 17.47 7.61
N HIS A 163 -13.38 16.35 7.78
CA HIS A 163 -13.77 15.84 9.09
C HIS A 163 -12.56 15.53 9.97
N VAL A 164 -11.53 14.87 9.41
CA VAL A 164 -10.30 14.58 10.14
C VAL A 164 -9.56 15.88 10.49
N SER A 165 -9.48 16.84 9.57
CA SER A 165 -8.91 18.17 9.84
C SER A 165 -9.63 18.90 10.99
N GLN A 166 -10.96 18.90 10.99
CA GLN A 166 -11.78 19.51 12.05
C GLN A 166 -11.58 18.80 13.38
N SER A 167 -11.53 17.47 13.38
CA SER A 167 -11.30 16.66 14.58
C SER A 167 -9.93 16.96 15.21
N ILE A 168 -8.88 17.15 14.40
CA ILE A 168 -7.56 17.55 14.89
C ILE A 168 -7.58 18.97 15.46
N ARG A 169 -8.34 19.90 14.86
CA ARG A 169 -8.38 21.31 15.31
C ARG A 169 -9.21 21.55 16.56
N TYR A 170 -10.32 20.82 16.71
CA TYR A 170 -11.35 21.11 17.72
C TYR A 170 -11.75 19.91 18.58
N GLY A 171 -11.32 18.68 18.25
CA GLY A 171 -11.78 17.44 18.86
C GLY A 171 -10.90 16.89 19.99
N SER A 172 -9.68 17.39 20.20
CA SER A 172 -8.78 16.89 21.24
C SER A 172 -8.74 17.80 22.47
N ASP A 173 -9.31 17.35 23.59
CA ASP A 173 -9.04 17.90 24.94
C ASP A 173 -7.65 17.48 25.49
N ILE A 174 -6.88 16.74 24.68
CA ILE A 174 -5.57 16.19 25.04
C ILE A 174 -4.51 17.29 24.95
N ARG A 175 -3.79 17.50 26.06
CA ARG A 175 -2.66 18.43 26.10
C ARG A 175 -1.44 17.82 25.39
N HIS A 176 -1.31 18.10 24.10
CA HIS A 176 -0.09 17.81 23.34
C HIS A 176 1.08 18.68 23.79
N ARG A 177 2.32 18.19 23.59
CA ARG A 177 3.51 19.06 23.70
C ARG A 177 3.46 20.11 22.59
N VAL A 178 4.06 21.28 22.81
CA VAL A 178 4.01 22.42 21.85
C VAL A 178 4.43 22.03 20.43
N VAL A 179 5.44 21.15 20.30
CA VAL A 179 5.93 20.68 18.99
C VAL A 179 4.93 19.75 18.30
N GLU A 180 4.33 18.82 19.05
CA GLU A 180 3.30 17.90 18.55
C GLU A 180 2.06 18.66 18.12
N ASP A 181 1.63 19.63 18.92
CA ASP A 181 0.49 20.50 18.64
C ASP A 181 0.72 21.34 17.37
N LYS A 182 1.95 21.83 17.15
CA LYS A 182 2.33 22.51 15.90
C LYS A 182 2.25 21.57 14.69
N LEU A 183 2.74 20.34 14.83
CA LEU A 183 2.73 19.33 13.76
C LEU A 183 1.30 18.88 13.43
N MET A 184 0.45 18.70 14.44
CA MET A 184 -0.97 18.37 14.27
C MET A 184 -1.73 19.49 13.55
N ARG A 185 -1.49 20.76 13.91
CA ARG A 185 -2.06 21.89 13.17
C ARG A 185 -1.59 21.94 11.72
N GLN A 186 -0.32 21.66 11.46
CA GLN A 186 0.21 21.58 10.10
C GLN A 186 -0.47 20.46 9.30
N LYS A 187 -0.61 19.27 9.89
CA LYS A 187 -1.35 18.13 9.28
C LYS A 187 -2.80 18.50 8.99
N ALA A 188 -3.49 19.17 9.92
CA ALA A 188 -4.85 19.62 9.70
C ALA A 188 -4.97 20.66 8.56
N GLN A 189 -3.97 21.53 8.39
CA GLN A 189 -3.92 22.47 7.26
C GLN A 189 -3.73 21.75 5.93
N LEU A 190 -2.84 20.76 5.86
CA LEU A 190 -2.62 19.95 4.66
C LEU A 190 -3.89 19.19 4.25
N LEU A 191 -4.56 18.52 5.21
CA LEU A 191 -5.82 17.82 4.96
C LEU A 191 -6.94 18.76 4.48
N LEU A 192 -6.96 20.01 4.95
CA LEU A 192 -7.92 21.00 4.48
C LEU A 192 -7.62 21.44 3.03
N GLY A 193 -6.34 21.56 2.66
CA GLY A 193 -5.90 21.79 1.29
C GLY A 193 -6.21 20.62 0.35
N GLU A 194 -6.08 19.39 0.84
CA GLU A 194 -6.51 18.17 0.15
C GLU A 194 -8.03 18.18 -0.09
N ALA A 195 -8.84 18.43 0.95
CA ALA A 195 -10.29 18.54 0.84
C ALA A 195 -10.70 19.61 -0.19
N ALA A 196 -10.05 20.77 -0.19
CA ALA A 196 -10.28 21.82 -1.18
C ALA A 196 -9.95 21.36 -2.61
N SER A 197 -8.91 20.55 -2.79
CA SER A 197 -8.53 20.00 -4.09
C SER A 197 -9.54 18.96 -4.60
N TRP A 198 -10.09 18.11 -3.72
CA TRP A 198 -11.18 17.19 -4.05
C TRP A 198 -12.47 17.92 -4.42
N SER A 199 -12.84 18.96 -3.64
CA SER A 199 -13.98 19.83 -3.95
C SER A 199 -13.83 20.53 -5.31
N LEU A 200 -12.61 20.95 -5.67
CA LEU A 200 -12.33 21.54 -6.99
C LEU A 200 -12.55 20.50 -8.09
N LEU A 201 -11.98 19.31 -7.98
CA LEU A 201 -12.18 18.23 -8.95
C LEU A 201 -13.66 17.89 -9.13
N TRP A 202 -14.43 17.87 -8.04
CA TRP A 202 -15.88 17.66 -8.10
C TRP A 202 -16.60 18.80 -8.84
N ASN A 203 -16.26 20.06 -8.56
CA ASN A 203 -16.84 21.20 -9.27
C ASN A 203 -16.46 21.23 -10.76
N LEU A 204 -15.25 20.79 -11.12
CA LEU A 204 -14.76 20.75 -12.50
C LEU A 204 -15.31 19.57 -13.31
N TYR A 205 -15.38 18.37 -12.73
CA TYR A 205 -15.68 17.13 -13.46
C TYR A 205 -16.84 16.33 -12.87
N GLY A 206 -17.14 16.48 -11.58
CA GLY A 206 -18.20 15.72 -10.90
C GLY A 206 -19.61 16.24 -11.19
N LYS A 207 -19.75 17.55 -11.44
CA LYS A 207 -21.04 18.18 -11.78
C LYS A 207 -21.30 18.09 -13.29
N GLY A 208 -22.34 17.35 -13.65
CA GLY A 208 -22.81 17.23 -15.03
C GLY A 208 -23.21 18.59 -15.61
N THR A 209 -23.02 18.77 -16.91
CA THR A 209 -23.53 19.94 -17.64
C THR A 209 -25.02 19.75 -17.91
N GLU A 210 -25.86 20.38 -17.10
CA GLU A 210 -27.31 20.40 -17.30
C GLU A 210 -27.72 21.47 -18.32
N GLU A 211 -28.72 21.16 -19.14
CA GLU A 211 -29.32 22.12 -20.07
C GLU A 211 -30.33 23.03 -19.35
N VAL A 212 -30.54 24.24 -19.87
CA VAL A 212 -31.59 25.14 -19.36
C VAL A 212 -32.96 24.49 -19.61
N PRO A 213 -33.79 24.28 -18.58
CA PRO A 213 -35.14 23.77 -18.76
C PRO A 213 -35.94 24.64 -19.74
N GLU A 214 -36.53 24.00 -20.76
CA GLU A 214 -37.29 24.70 -21.83
C GLU A 214 -38.42 25.58 -21.27
N ASP A 215 -38.98 25.18 -20.12
CA ASP A 215 -40.05 25.93 -19.48
C ASP A 215 -39.58 27.25 -18.87
N LEU A 216 -38.28 27.43 -18.56
CA LEU A 216 -37.73 28.68 -18.04
C LEU A 216 -37.36 29.69 -19.13
N ILE A 217 -37.31 29.26 -20.39
CA ILE A 217 -36.98 30.11 -21.54
C ILE A 217 -38.16 31.05 -21.83
N LEU A 218 -37.95 32.35 -21.63
CA LEU A 218 -38.92 33.41 -21.92
C LEU A 218 -38.67 34.00 -23.32
N ILE A 219 -39.74 34.38 -24.02
CA ILE A 219 -39.68 35.11 -25.29
C ILE A 219 -40.50 36.41 -25.16
N PRO A 220 -39.90 37.60 -25.28
CA PRO A 220 -38.46 37.87 -25.44
C PRO A 220 -37.65 37.46 -24.20
N SER A 221 -36.39 37.06 -24.40
CA SER A 221 -35.44 36.68 -23.34
C SER A 221 -35.14 37.86 -22.40
N THR A 222 -34.74 37.55 -21.17
CA THR A 222 -34.21 38.54 -20.23
C THR A 222 -32.68 38.49 -20.21
N SER A 223 -32.04 39.56 -19.75
CA SER A 223 -30.57 39.59 -19.62
C SER A 223 -30.02 38.48 -18.73
N HIS A 224 -30.75 38.09 -17.68
CA HIS A 224 -30.36 36.98 -16.81
C HIS A 224 -30.38 35.63 -17.54
N VAL A 225 -31.42 35.37 -18.35
CA VAL A 225 -31.52 34.13 -19.14
C VAL A 225 -30.39 34.06 -20.16
N GLU A 226 -30.09 35.15 -20.87
CA GLU A 226 -28.99 35.20 -21.84
C GLU A 226 -27.62 35.02 -21.17
N ALA A 227 -27.41 35.62 -20.00
CA ALA A 227 -26.20 35.41 -19.21
C ALA A 227 -26.01 33.94 -18.81
N CYS A 228 -27.06 33.29 -18.27
CA CYS A 228 -27.01 31.87 -17.93
C CYS A 228 -26.75 31.00 -19.17
N GLN A 229 -27.41 31.29 -20.30
CA GLN A 229 -27.18 30.56 -21.55
C GLN A 229 -25.76 30.73 -22.08
N PHE A 230 -25.20 31.93 -22.02
CA PHE A 230 -23.81 32.19 -22.38
C PHE A 230 -22.85 31.36 -21.53
N VAL A 231 -22.98 31.44 -20.19
CA VAL A 231 -22.09 30.72 -19.27
C VAL A 231 -22.21 29.21 -19.40
N LEU A 232 -23.38 28.67 -19.78
CA LEU A 232 -23.56 27.24 -20.02
C LEU A 232 -22.90 26.77 -21.32
N ASN A 233 -22.85 27.63 -22.35
CA ASN A 233 -22.36 27.27 -23.68
C ASN A 233 -20.88 27.61 -23.90
N ASP A 234 -20.34 28.65 -23.24
CA ASP A 234 -18.93 29.03 -23.35
C ASP A 234 -18.08 28.28 -22.33
N HIS A 235 -17.10 27.50 -22.81
CA HIS A 235 -16.24 26.69 -21.95
C HIS A 235 -15.41 27.52 -20.95
N THR A 236 -14.98 28.73 -21.31
CA THR A 236 -14.16 29.58 -20.44
C THR A 236 -15.01 30.20 -19.34
N ALA A 237 -16.18 30.73 -19.69
CA ALA A 237 -17.14 31.26 -18.73
C ALA A 237 -17.65 30.18 -17.79
N GLN A 238 -17.94 28.97 -18.30
CA GLN A 238 -18.35 27.84 -17.48
C GLN A 238 -17.25 27.41 -16.50
N LEU A 239 -16.00 27.34 -16.94
CA LEU A 239 -14.86 27.05 -16.08
C LEU A 239 -14.72 28.11 -14.98
N CYS A 240 -14.82 29.39 -15.33
CA CYS A 240 -14.77 30.49 -14.36
C CYS A 240 -15.92 30.40 -13.33
N LEU A 241 -17.14 30.09 -13.78
CA LEU A 241 -18.29 29.86 -12.90
C LEU A 241 -18.02 28.72 -11.91
N ARG A 242 -17.51 27.58 -12.39
CA ARG A 242 -17.18 26.43 -11.54
C ARG A 242 -16.12 26.79 -10.48
N ILE A 243 -15.12 27.58 -10.85
CA ILE A 243 -14.09 28.09 -9.93
C ILE A 243 -14.70 29.01 -8.87
N VAL A 244 -15.58 29.94 -9.26
CA VAL A 244 -16.25 30.86 -8.34
C VAL A 244 -17.13 30.09 -7.35
N LEU A 245 -17.97 29.18 -7.85
CA LEU A 245 -18.84 28.33 -7.01
C LEU A 245 -18.02 27.51 -6.01
N TRP A 246 -16.91 26.91 -6.45
CA TRP A 246 -16.00 26.18 -5.58
C TRP A 246 -15.46 27.05 -4.44
N LEU A 247 -14.98 28.25 -4.74
CA LEU A 247 -14.41 29.16 -3.74
C LEU A 247 -15.48 29.67 -2.75
N GLU A 248 -16.69 29.97 -3.24
CA GLU A 248 -17.83 30.36 -2.41
C GLU A 248 -18.28 29.21 -1.50
N GLU A 249 -18.29 27.97 -2.02
CA GLU A 249 -18.58 26.76 -1.25
C GLU A 249 -17.56 26.55 -0.12
N LEU A 250 -16.27 26.70 -0.40
CA LEU A 250 -15.22 26.61 0.62
C LEU A 250 -15.38 27.66 1.72
N ALA A 251 -15.67 28.90 1.34
CA ALA A 251 -15.93 29.98 2.29
C ALA A 251 -17.20 29.70 3.11
N SER A 252 -18.29 29.25 2.48
CA SER A 252 -19.53 28.89 3.17
C SER A 252 -19.32 27.76 4.19
N LYS A 253 -18.64 26.68 3.81
CA LYS A 253 -18.29 25.57 4.71
C LYS A 253 -17.43 26.03 5.89
N SER A 254 -16.54 27.01 5.68
CA SER A 254 -15.75 27.61 6.77
C SER A 254 -16.65 28.36 7.76
N LEU A 255 -17.62 29.14 7.26
CA LEU A 255 -18.57 29.86 8.12
C LEU A 255 -19.47 28.90 8.91
N ASP A 256 -19.95 27.83 8.30
CA ASP A 256 -20.78 26.84 9.00
C ASP A 256 -19.99 26.17 10.14
N LEU A 257 -18.70 25.93 9.95
CA LEU A 257 -17.81 25.44 10.99
C LEU A 257 -17.62 26.47 12.12
N GLU A 258 -17.38 27.74 11.78
CA GLU A 258 -17.28 28.80 12.79
C GLU A 258 -18.56 28.94 13.60
N ARG A 259 -19.72 28.87 12.95
CA ARG A 259 -21.03 28.84 13.62
C ARG A 259 -21.15 27.65 14.56
N LYS A 260 -20.71 26.46 14.14
CA LYS A 260 -20.74 25.24 14.96
C LYS A 260 -19.83 25.34 16.19
N VAL A 261 -18.65 25.94 16.04
CA VAL A 261 -17.64 26.02 17.11
C VAL A 261 -17.86 27.21 18.05
N ARG A 262 -18.12 28.40 17.50
CA ARG A 262 -18.25 29.67 18.26
C ARG A 262 -19.71 30.06 18.55
N GLY A 263 -20.68 29.37 17.95
CA GLY A 263 -22.11 29.68 18.06
C GLY A 263 -22.61 30.71 17.04
N SER A 264 -21.71 31.52 16.46
CA SER A 264 -22.00 32.47 15.39
C SER A 264 -20.78 32.67 14.48
N HIS A 265 -21.03 32.88 13.19
CA HIS A 265 -20.04 33.23 12.16
C HIS A 265 -20.10 34.72 11.74
N VAL A 266 -21.08 35.45 12.28
CA VAL A 266 -21.22 36.92 12.13
C VAL A 266 -21.56 37.56 13.48
N GLY A 267 -21.23 38.84 13.62
CA GLY A 267 -21.56 39.67 14.76
C GLY A 267 -23.07 39.85 14.95
N THR A 268 -23.46 40.10 16.20
CA THR A 268 -24.83 40.53 16.53
C THR A 268 -24.85 42.05 16.66
N TYR A 269 -25.57 42.71 15.76
CA TYR A 269 -25.64 44.17 15.71
C TYR A 269 -26.97 44.67 16.27
N LEU A 270 -26.94 45.83 16.92
CA LEU A 270 -28.16 46.45 17.40
C LEU A 270 -29.00 46.97 16.20
N PRO A 271 -30.34 46.85 16.24
CA PRO A 271 -31.22 47.35 15.17
C PRO A 271 -31.15 48.85 14.88
N ASN A 272 -30.43 49.59 15.71
CA ASN A 272 -30.24 51.02 15.62
C ASN A 272 -28.80 51.41 15.26
N ALA A 273 -27.95 50.47 14.87
CA ALA A 273 -26.59 50.72 14.40
C ALA A 273 -26.58 51.68 13.20
N GLY A 274 -27.51 51.50 12.25
CA GLY A 274 -27.68 52.36 11.08
C GLY A 274 -28.13 53.81 11.34
N VAL A 275 -28.36 54.22 12.59
CA VAL A 275 -28.77 55.59 12.97
C VAL A 275 -27.59 56.47 13.39
N TRP A 276 -26.38 55.89 13.46
CA TRP A 276 -25.14 56.56 13.94
C TRP A 276 -25.37 57.29 15.25
N HIS A 277 -25.75 56.54 16.29
CA HIS A 277 -26.25 57.11 17.54
C HIS A 277 -25.26 58.03 18.26
N HIS A 278 -23.95 57.78 18.16
CA HIS A 278 -22.95 58.63 18.79
C HIS A 278 -22.85 59.96 18.06
N THR A 279 -22.80 59.92 16.73
CA THR A 279 -22.77 61.07 15.82
C THR A 279 -24.05 61.89 15.97
N GLN A 280 -25.22 61.24 16.01
CA GLN A 280 -26.50 61.89 16.28
C GLN A 280 -26.52 62.60 17.64
N ARG A 281 -26.02 61.97 18.70
CA ARG A 281 -25.96 62.58 20.04
C ARG A 281 -24.97 63.74 20.08
N TYR A 282 -23.87 63.66 19.36
CA TYR A 282 -22.88 64.72 19.24
C TYR A 282 -23.47 65.95 18.54
N LEU A 283 -24.14 65.75 17.41
CA LEU A 283 -24.84 66.81 16.66
C LEU A 283 -25.95 67.46 17.50
N LYS A 284 -26.76 66.67 18.22
CA LYS A 284 -27.81 67.19 19.12
C LYS A 284 -27.26 68.03 20.29
N LYS A 285 -25.99 67.87 20.65
CA LYS A 285 -25.32 68.65 21.70
C LYS A 285 -24.61 69.90 21.16
N ASN A 286 -24.88 70.29 19.92
CA ASN A 286 -24.18 71.36 19.19
C ASN A 286 -22.66 71.12 19.10
N GLY A 287 -22.22 69.85 19.09
CA GLY A 287 -20.85 69.52 18.73
C GLY A 287 -20.63 69.83 17.24
N SER A 288 -19.63 70.65 16.93
CA SER A 288 -19.30 71.03 15.56
C SER A 288 -17.78 70.99 15.38
N SER A 289 -17.29 69.91 14.80
CA SER A 289 -15.96 69.80 14.20
C SER A 289 -16.09 69.97 12.69
N ALA A 290 -15.12 70.64 12.07
CA ALA A 290 -15.11 70.82 10.60
C ALA A 290 -14.96 69.49 9.82
N ASP A 291 -14.57 68.42 10.50
CA ASP A 291 -14.27 67.10 9.94
C ASP A 291 -15.38 66.05 10.26
N THR A 292 -16.51 66.47 10.84
CA THR A 292 -17.60 65.55 11.22
C THR A 292 -18.89 65.87 10.48
N VAL A 293 -19.58 64.83 10.00
CA VAL A 293 -20.83 64.99 9.22
C VAL A 293 -21.88 65.79 9.98
N HIS A 294 -22.64 66.60 9.26
CA HIS A 294 -23.74 67.44 9.76
C HIS A 294 -25.12 66.81 9.52
N HIS A 295 -25.24 65.90 8.56
CA HIS A 295 -26.46 65.14 8.29
C HIS A 295 -26.28 63.65 8.61
N LEU A 296 -27.39 62.95 8.83
CA LEU A 296 -27.43 61.54 9.25
C LEU A 296 -28.02 60.61 8.17
N ASP A 297 -28.10 61.08 6.93
CA ASP A 297 -28.35 60.26 5.76
C ASP A 297 -27.09 59.50 5.34
N PHE A 298 -27.27 58.33 4.73
CA PHE A 298 -26.18 57.39 4.46
C PHE A 298 -25.12 57.94 3.48
N ASP A 299 -25.48 58.90 2.62
CA ASP A 299 -24.57 59.55 1.69
C ASP A 299 -23.84 60.75 2.30
N ALA A 300 -24.18 61.18 3.53
CA ALA A 300 -23.60 62.34 4.19
C ALA A 300 -22.06 62.30 4.25
N PRO A 301 -21.40 61.16 4.59
CA PRO A 301 -19.93 61.10 4.59
C PRO A 301 -19.33 61.45 3.23
N THR A 302 -19.87 60.85 2.15
CA THR A 302 -19.38 61.06 0.78
C THR A 302 -19.74 62.44 0.21
N ARG A 303 -20.93 62.95 0.53
CA ARG A 303 -21.45 64.23 0.04
C ARG A 303 -20.75 65.42 0.71
N GLU A 304 -20.56 65.33 2.02
CA GLU A 304 -19.98 66.41 2.83
C GLU A 304 -18.46 66.35 2.91
N HIS A 305 -17.85 65.24 2.47
CA HIS A 305 -16.41 64.99 2.60
C HIS A 305 -15.97 65.07 4.07
N ALA A 306 -16.76 64.45 4.95
CA ALA A 306 -16.61 64.50 6.40
C ALA A 306 -16.82 63.11 7.02
N ARG A 307 -16.31 62.90 8.24
CA ARG A 307 -16.25 61.56 8.86
C ARG A 307 -17.32 61.38 9.93
N LEU A 308 -17.73 60.13 10.14
CA LEU A 308 -18.51 59.75 11.32
C LEU A 308 -17.63 59.82 12.57
N LEU A 309 -18.25 59.86 13.75
CA LEU A 309 -17.49 59.66 14.98
C LEU A 309 -16.85 58.26 14.99
N PRO A 310 -15.66 58.09 15.61
CA PRO A 310 -14.89 56.84 15.54
C PRO A 310 -15.65 55.59 15.96
N ASP A 311 -16.56 55.68 16.94
CA ASP A 311 -17.33 54.53 17.42
C ASP A 311 -18.38 54.06 16.40
N ASP A 312 -19.11 54.99 15.78
CA ASP A 312 -20.08 54.66 14.74
C ASP A 312 -19.36 54.19 13.46
N TYR A 313 -18.22 54.80 13.11
CA TYR A 313 -17.40 54.35 11.99
C TYR A 313 -16.90 52.92 12.17
N LYS A 314 -16.36 52.57 13.35
CA LYS A 314 -15.90 51.22 13.66
C LYS A 314 -17.04 50.20 13.64
N GLN A 315 -18.21 50.59 14.12
CA GLN A 315 -19.39 49.73 14.10
C GLN A 315 -19.84 49.45 12.66
N ASP A 316 -19.88 50.49 11.81
CA ASP A 316 -20.23 50.33 10.40
C ASP A 316 -19.22 49.47 9.63
N GLU A 317 -17.92 49.68 9.86
CA GLU A 317 -16.88 48.84 9.25
C GLU A 317 -16.97 47.38 9.70
N SER A 318 -17.29 47.11 10.97
CA SER A 318 -17.48 45.72 11.44
C SER A 318 -18.68 45.05 10.78
N VAL A 319 -19.81 45.75 10.63
CA VAL A 319 -20.97 45.21 9.89
C VAL A 319 -20.58 44.89 8.44
N LEU A 320 -19.80 45.77 7.80
CA LEU A 320 -19.38 45.60 6.42
C LEU A 320 -18.32 44.50 6.23
N GLU A 321 -17.48 44.27 7.22
CA GLU A 321 -16.54 43.13 7.26
C GLU A 321 -17.30 41.79 7.25
N ASP A 322 -18.36 41.68 8.06
CA ASP A 322 -19.23 40.51 8.06
C ASP A 322 -20.03 40.37 6.76
N VAL A 323 -20.54 41.48 6.21
CA VAL A 323 -21.21 41.50 4.90
C VAL A 323 -20.26 41.05 3.79
N TRP A 324 -19.02 41.56 3.77
CA TRP A 324 -17.99 41.12 2.83
C TRP A 324 -17.73 39.61 2.95
N THR A 325 -17.65 39.11 4.17
CA THR A 325 -17.43 37.68 4.44
C THR A 325 -18.59 36.82 3.94
N LEU A 326 -19.84 37.26 4.12
CA LEU A 326 -21.03 36.58 3.59
C LEU A 326 -21.11 36.63 2.06
N ILE A 327 -20.73 37.75 1.43
CA ILE A 327 -20.68 37.88 -0.03
C ILE A 327 -19.68 36.90 -0.64
N ARG A 328 -18.47 36.79 -0.06
CA ARG A 328 -17.46 35.81 -0.50
C ARG A 328 -17.88 34.36 -0.35
N ALA A 329 -18.89 34.09 0.47
CA ALA A 329 -19.45 32.76 0.68
C ALA A 329 -20.70 32.48 -0.18
N GLY A 330 -21.07 33.39 -1.10
CA GLY A 330 -22.29 33.28 -1.89
C GLY A 330 -23.59 33.45 -1.06
N ARG A 331 -23.49 33.82 0.23
CA ARG A 331 -24.63 33.92 1.17
C ARG A 331 -25.24 35.33 1.15
N ILE A 332 -25.60 35.80 -0.05
CA ILE A 332 -26.09 37.17 -0.28
C ILE A 332 -27.39 37.46 0.50
N GLU A 333 -28.27 36.47 0.64
CA GLU A 333 -29.51 36.61 1.41
C GLU A 333 -29.23 36.89 2.89
N GLU A 334 -28.29 36.16 3.49
CA GLU A 334 -27.88 36.39 4.88
C GLU A 334 -27.19 37.75 5.04
N ALA A 335 -26.42 38.20 4.04
CA ALA A 335 -25.81 39.53 4.06
C ALA A 335 -26.90 40.62 4.07
N CYS A 336 -27.96 40.43 3.28
CA CYS A 336 -29.11 41.33 3.28
C CYS A 336 -29.85 41.33 4.62
N ASP A 337 -30.07 40.16 5.21
CA ASP A 337 -30.74 40.04 6.51
C ASP A 337 -29.90 40.65 7.64
N LEU A 338 -28.57 40.50 7.58
CA LEU A 338 -27.64 41.16 8.49
C LEU A 338 -27.79 42.69 8.39
N CYS A 339 -27.74 43.26 7.18
CA CYS A 339 -27.95 44.69 6.95
C CYS A 339 -29.31 45.17 7.48
N ARG A 340 -30.41 44.43 7.23
CA ARG A 340 -31.74 44.77 7.75
C ARG A 340 -31.78 44.73 9.27
N SER A 341 -31.20 43.69 9.87
CA SER A 341 -31.16 43.50 11.33
C SER A 341 -30.32 44.57 12.04
N ALA A 342 -29.30 45.13 11.38
CA ALA A 342 -28.48 46.25 11.87
C ALA A 342 -29.15 47.64 11.67
N GLY A 343 -30.35 47.69 11.09
CA GLY A 343 -31.04 48.95 10.80
C GLY A 343 -30.54 49.67 9.55
N GLN A 344 -29.88 48.95 8.63
CA GLN A 344 -29.35 49.46 7.37
C GLN A 344 -30.03 48.79 6.15
N PRO A 345 -31.38 48.85 6.02
CA PRO A 345 -32.10 48.19 4.93
C PRO A 345 -31.75 48.74 3.55
N TRP A 346 -31.22 49.97 3.47
CA TRP A 346 -30.71 50.56 2.24
C TRP A 346 -29.50 49.79 1.69
N ARG A 347 -28.60 49.28 2.55
CA ARG A 347 -27.48 48.41 2.13
C ARG A 347 -27.99 47.06 1.60
N ALA A 348 -29.02 46.49 2.23
CA ALA A 348 -29.66 45.27 1.71
C ALA A 348 -30.25 45.50 0.30
N ALA A 349 -30.86 46.67 0.06
CA ALA A 349 -31.35 47.03 -1.28
C ALA A 349 -30.22 47.23 -2.30
N THR A 350 -29.01 47.58 -1.85
CA THR A 350 -27.83 47.66 -2.73
C THR A 350 -27.17 46.30 -3.02
N LEU A 351 -27.35 45.30 -2.17
CA LEU A 351 -26.76 43.97 -2.40
C LEU A 351 -27.60 43.12 -3.36
N CYS A 352 -28.93 43.28 -3.34
CA CYS A 352 -29.85 42.55 -4.19
C CYS A 352 -30.64 43.50 -5.11
N PRO A 353 -30.13 43.80 -6.32
CA PRO A 353 -30.89 44.58 -7.29
C PRO A 353 -32.18 43.85 -7.70
N PHE A 354 -33.14 44.58 -8.26
CA PHE A 354 -34.39 44.03 -8.80
C PHE A 354 -35.27 43.26 -7.79
N SER A 355 -35.41 43.76 -6.55
CA SER A 355 -36.37 43.24 -5.57
C SER A 355 -36.03 41.83 -5.03
N GLY A 356 -34.75 41.50 -4.86
CA GLY A 356 -34.33 40.26 -4.21
C GLY A 356 -34.10 39.09 -5.18
N MET A 357 -33.99 39.35 -6.48
CA MET A 357 -33.69 38.34 -7.49
C MET A 357 -32.22 37.94 -7.43
N ASP A 358 -31.94 36.65 -7.60
CA ASP A 358 -30.57 36.16 -7.72
C ASP A 358 -30.07 36.33 -9.15
N MET A 359 -29.27 37.35 -9.39
CA MET A 359 -28.76 37.69 -10.73
C MET A 359 -27.47 36.95 -11.07
N PHE A 360 -27.01 36.01 -10.24
CA PHE A 360 -25.82 35.21 -10.53
C PHE A 360 -26.05 34.35 -11.80
N PRO A 361 -25.08 34.26 -12.73
CA PRO A 361 -25.28 33.62 -14.02
C PRO A 361 -25.13 32.09 -13.92
N SER A 362 -25.85 31.46 -12.99
CA SER A 362 -25.89 30.00 -12.81
C SER A 362 -27.27 29.42 -13.07
N LEU A 363 -27.32 28.11 -13.30
CA LEU A 363 -28.58 27.40 -13.49
C LEU A 363 -29.41 27.36 -12.20
N GLU A 364 -28.78 27.22 -11.02
CA GLU A 364 -29.52 27.23 -9.75
C GLU A 364 -30.22 28.56 -9.51
N ALA A 365 -29.54 29.68 -9.80
CA ALA A 365 -30.11 31.01 -9.66
C ALA A 365 -31.32 31.18 -10.59
N LEU A 366 -31.22 30.68 -11.83
CA LEU A 366 -32.32 30.72 -12.79
C LEU A 366 -33.52 29.87 -12.33
N VAL A 367 -33.28 28.65 -11.84
CA VAL A 367 -34.32 27.77 -11.31
C VAL A 367 -34.98 28.38 -10.07
N LYS A 368 -34.19 28.97 -9.17
CA LYS A 368 -34.66 29.64 -7.94
C LYS A 368 -35.55 30.85 -8.25
N ASN A 369 -35.18 31.65 -9.24
CA ASN A 369 -35.97 32.80 -9.68
C ASN A 369 -37.24 32.41 -10.45
N GLY A 370 -37.22 31.27 -11.15
CA GLY A 370 -38.31 30.82 -12.01
C GLY A 370 -38.61 31.80 -13.16
N LYS A 371 -39.87 31.82 -13.64
CA LYS A 371 -40.31 32.72 -14.73
C LYS A 371 -40.38 34.18 -14.27
N ASN A 372 -39.28 34.89 -14.44
CA ASN A 372 -39.14 36.27 -13.98
C ASN A 372 -39.80 37.30 -14.91
N ARG A 373 -41.14 37.36 -14.87
CA ARG A 373 -41.93 38.33 -15.64
C ARG A 373 -41.67 39.79 -15.22
N THR A 374 -41.25 40.01 -13.99
CA THR A 374 -40.96 41.35 -13.46
C THR A 374 -39.71 41.92 -14.13
N LEU A 375 -38.62 41.15 -14.19
CA LEU A 375 -37.41 41.56 -14.90
C LEU A 375 -37.70 41.77 -16.39
N GLN A 376 -38.46 40.85 -17.01
CA GLN A 376 -38.86 40.98 -18.41
C GLN A 376 -39.62 42.29 -18.69
N ALA A 377 -40.56 42.68 -17.83
CA ALA A 377 -41.28 43.94 -17.96
C ALA A 377 -40.36 45.16 -17.83
N ILE A 378 -39.47 45.16 -16.83
CA ILE A 378 -38.49 46.25 -16.61
C ILE A 378 -37.61 46.45 -17.85
N GLU A 379 -37.12 45.36 -18.44
CA GLU A 379 -36.23 45.42 -19.61
C GLU A 379 -36.97 45.79 -20.90
N GLN A 380 -38.25 45.42 -21.02
CA GLN A 380 -39.10 45.89 -22.12
C GLN A 380 -39.33 47.41 -22.05
N GLU A 381 -39.48 47.97 -20.86
CA GLU A 381 -39.72 49.41 -20.67
C GLU A 381 -38.43 50.24 -20.77
N SER A 382 -37.35 49.77 -20.15
CA SER A 382 -36.10 50.53 -19.97
C SER A 382 -34.97 50.17 -20.95
N GLY A 383 -35.19 49.13 -21.76
CA GLY A 383 -34.20 48.55 -22.67
C GLY A 383 -33.46 47.36 -22.04
N PHE A 384 -33.10 46.40 -22.89
CA PHE A 384 -32.42 45.17 -22.50
C PHE A 384 -31.13 45.43 -21.69
N GLY A 385 -31.04 44.82 -20.51
CA GLY A 385 -29.92 44.93 -19.57
C GLY A 385 -29.62 46.34 -19.06
N ASN A 386 -30.46 47.35 -19.35
CA ASN A 386 -30.10 48.75 -19.15
C ASN A 386 -30.01 49.14 -17.66
N GLN A 387 -30.98 48.70 -16.86
CA GLN A 387 -30.98 48.95 -15.42
C GLN A 387 -29.81 48.25 -14.72
N LEU A 388 -29.40 47.06 -15.19
CA LEU A 388 -28.26 46.33 -14.62
C LEU A 388 -26.95 47.09 -14.89
N ARG A 389 -26.76 47.64 -16.10
CA ARG A 389 -25.62 48.51 -16.40
C ARG A 389 -25.59 49.76 -15.52
N LEU A 390 -26.73 50.44 -15.38
CA LEU A 390 -26.84 51.62 -14.52
C LEU A 390 -26.53 51.29 -13.06
N TRP A 391 -26.99 50.13 -12.59
CA TRP A 391 -26.70 49.60 -11.27
C TRP A 391 -25.19 49.39 -11.05
N LYS A 392 -24.53 48.66 -11.96
CA LYS A 392 -23.09 48.41 -11.89
C LYS A 392 -22.27 49.72 -11.98
N TRP A 393 -22.67 50.64 -12.85
CA TRP A 393 -22.06 51.96 -12.97
C TRP A 393 -22.17 52.79 -11.67
N ALA A 394 -23.34 52.81 -11.04
CA ALA A 394 -23.55 53.51 -9.78
C ALA A 394 -22.67 52.92 -8.66
N SER A 395 -22.60 51.59 -8.58
CA SER A 395 -21.73 50.87 -7.64
C SER A 395 -20.25 51.15 -7.88
N TYR A 396 -19.80 51.23 -9.13
CA TYR A 396 -18.44 51.66 -9.48
C TYR A 396 -18.14 53.07 -8.98
N CYS A 397 -19.01 54.04 -9.29
CA CYS A 397 -18.88 55.42 -8.83
C CYS A 397 -18.85 55.54 -7.30
N ALA A 398 -19.67 54.74 -6.59
CA ALA A 398 -19.66 54.68 -5.13
C ALA A 398 -18.31 54.14 -4.62
N SER A 399 -17.82 53.03 -5.16
CA SER A 399 -16.55 52.42 -4.75
C SER A 399 -15.35 53.37 -4.91
N GLU A 400 -15.27 54.11 -6.01
CA GLU A 400 -14.19 55.06 -6.27
C GLU A 400 -14.27 56.28 -5.34
N LYS A 401 -15.46 56.89 -5.18
CA LYS A 401 -15.65 58.06 -4.31
C LYS A 401 -15.34 57.78 -2.85
N ILE A 402 -15.75 56.60 -2.35
CA ILE A 402 -15.46 56.21 -0.96
C ILE A 402 -13.96 55.98 -0.79
N ALA A 403 -13.29 55.38 -1.79
CA ALA A 403 -11.85 55.15 -1.75
C ALA A 403 -11.02 56.45 -1.79
N GLU A 404 -11.44 57.46 -2.58
CA GLU A 404 -10.78 58.77 -2.65
C GLU A 404 -10.76 59.52 -1.31
N GLN A 405 -11.72 59.25 -0.44
CA GLN A 405 -11.90 59.96 0.85
C GLN A 405 -11.28 59.21 2.05
N ASP A 406 -10.45 58.19 1.79
CA ASP A 406 -9.98 57.24 2.80
C ASP A 406 -11.14 56.65 3.63
N GLY A 407 -12.25 56.34 2.96
CA GLY A 407 -13.44 55.75 3.57
C GLY A 407 -13.25 54.30 4.04
N GLY A 408 -14.35 53.67 4.40
CA GLY A 408 -14.38 52.30 4.89
C GLY A 408 -13.80 51.29 3.89
N LYS A 409 -12.86 50.45 4.31
CA LYS A 409 -12.18 49.50 3.41
C LYS A 409 -13.13 48.41 2.94
N HIS A 410 -13.96 47.92 3.85
CA HIS A 410 -14.97 46.91 3.54
C HIS A 410 -16.14 47.51 2.76
N GLU A 411 -16.51 48.76 3.05
CA GLU A 411 -17.53 49.46 2.27
C GLU A 411 -17.14 49.57 0.79
N VAL A 412 -15.92 50.04 0.52
CA VAL A 412 -15.35 50.13 -0.83
C VAL A 412 -15.41 48.78 -1.52
N ALA A 413 -15.00 47.71 -0.83
CA ALA A 413 -14.96 46.38 -1.42
C ALA A 413 -16.35 45.80 -1.69
N VAL A 414 -17.32 46.00 -0.79
CA VAL A 414 -18.71 45.58 -0.99
C VAL A 414 -19.29 46.21 -2.26
N PHE A 415 -19.11 47.52 -2.47
CA PHE A 415 -19.55 48.16 -3.72
C PHE A 415 -18.74 47.69 -4.93
N ALA A 416 -17.43 47.50 -4.77
CA ALA A 416 -16.56 47.00 -5.83
C ALA A 416 -16.96 45.60 -6.32
N THR A 417 -17.46 44.73 -5.44
CA THR A 417 -17.91 43.37 -5.82
C THR A 417 -19.11 43.36 -6.76
N GLN A 418 -19.96 44.39 -6.69
CA GLN A 418 -21.17 44.52 -7.49
C GLN A 418 -20.88 45.00 -8.91
N CYS A 419 -19.70 45.60 -9.12
CA CYS A 419 -19.29 46.21 -10.38
C CYS A 419 -17.94 45.67 -10.90
N SER A 420 -17.41 44.63 -10.27
CA SER A 420 -16.18 43.94 -10.70
C SER A 420 -14.95 44.89 -10.74
N ASN A 421 -14.89 45.85 -9.82
CA ASN A 421 -13.77 46.78 -9.68
C ASN A 421 -12.63 46.12 -8.89
N LEU A 422 -11.83 45.33 -9.61
CA LEU A 422 -10.79 44.48 -9.04
C LEU A 422 -9.72 45.26 -8.27
N ASN A 423 -9.36 46.47 -8.73
CA ASN A 423 -8.37 47.33 -8.05
C ASN A 423 -8.77 47.68 -6.61
N ARG A 424 -10.07 47.71 -6.32
CA ARG A 424 -10.64 48.02 -5.00
C ARG A 424 -10.92 46.77 -4.16
N MET A 425 -11.10 45.60 -4.80
CA MET A 425 -11.31 44.32 -4.11
C MET A 425 -10.00 43.68 -3.63
N LEU A 426 -8.96 43.66 -4.45
CA LEU A 426 -7.70 42.96 -4.14
C LEU A 426 -7.00 43.41 -2.84
N PRO A 427 -6.98 44.71 -2.46
CA PRO A 427 -6.27 45.17 -1.27
C PRO A 427 -6.75 44.57 0.04
N ILE A 428 -8.01 44.10 0.09
CA ILE A 428 -8.59 43.48 1.29
C ILE A 428 -8.53 41.94 1.27
N CYS A 429 -8.11 41.35 0.16
CA CYS A 429 -7.95 39.90 0.01
C CYS A 429 -6.62 39.46 0.65
N THR A 430 -6.67 38.99 1.90
CA THR A 430 -5.46 38.64 2.68
C THR A 430 -5.03 37.19 2.53
N ASP A 431 -5.85 36.34 1.91
CA ASP A 431 -5.62 34.93 1.64
C ASP A 431 -5.81 34.60 0.15
N TRP A 432 -5.29 33.44 -0.26
CA TRP A 432 -5.27 33.03 -1.66
C TRP A 432 -6.68 32.81 -2.22
N GLU A 433 -7.57 32.18 -1.46
CA GLU A 433 -8.96 31.92 -1.87
C GLU A 433 -9.71 33.21 -2.16
N SER A 434 -9.59 34.21 -1.27
CA SER A 434 -10.22 35.52 -1.45
C SER A 434 -9.73 36.23 -2.70
N ALA A 435 -8.42 36.23 -2.95
CA ALA A 435 -7.84 36.89 -4.12
C ALA A 435 -8.21 36.16 -5.42
N CYS A 436 -8.16 34.82 -5.42
CA CYS A 436 -8.56 34.00 -6.56
C CYS A 436 -10.05 34.19 -6.88
N TRP A 437 -10.91 34.20 -5.85
CA TRP A 437 -12.35 34.44 -5.99
C TRP A 437 -12.62 35.82 -6.56
N ALA A 438 -11.97 36.86 -6.03
CA ALA A 438 -12.13 38.23 -6.50
C ALA A 438 -11.79 38.35 -7.99
N MET A 439 -10.69 37.72 -8.44
CA MET A 439 -10.29 37.74 -9.84
C MET A 439 -11.22 36.90 -10.73
N ALA A 440 -11.56 35.68 -10.32
CA ALA A 440 -12.41 34.78 -11.11
C ALA A 440 -13.84 35.31 -11.24
N LYS A 441 -14.43 35.79 -10.14
CA LYS A 441 -15.77 36.41 -10.13
C LYS A 441 -15.79 37.67 -10.97
N SER A 442 -14.82 38.57 -10.77
CA SER A 442 -14.72 39.82 -11.53
C SER A 442 -14.58 39.55 -13.03
N TRP A 443 -13.77 38.55 -13.39
CA TRP A 443 -13.57 38.17 -14.78
C TRP A 443 -14.83 37.56 -15.42
N LEU A 444 -15.53 36.66 -14.71
CA LEU A 444 -16.81 36.10 -15.15
C LEU A 444 -17.86 37.19 -15.35
N ASP A 445 -18.02 38.08 -14.38
CA ASP A 445 -19.01 39.17 -14.42
C ASP A 445 -18.77 40.11 -15.62
N VAL A 446 -17.51 40.42 -15.93
CA VAL A 446 -17.16 41.27 -17.09
C VAL A 446 -17.36 40.53 -18.41
N GLN A 447 -17.08 39.23 -18.49
CA GLN A 447 -17.38 38.43 -19.69
C GLN A 447 -18.89 38.42 -19.97
N VAL A 448 -19.71 38.22 -18.94
CA VAL A 448 -21.17 38.32 -19.05
C VAL A 448 -21.60 39.72 -19.49
N ASP A 449 -21.04 40.78 -18.91
CA ASP A 449 -21.37 42.16 -19.31
C ASP A 449 -21.01 42.45 -20.77
N LEU A 450 -19.87 41.93 -21.25
CA LEU A 450 -19.47 42.04 -22.65
C LEU A 450 -20.45 41.32 -23.57
N GLU A 451 -20.87 40.10 -23.24
CA GLU A 451 -21.85 39.33 -24.02
C GLU A 451 -23.19 40.06 -24.10
N LEU A 452 -23.73 40.51 -22.96
CA LEU A 452 -24.99 41.25 -22.91
C LEU A 452 -24.92 42.58 -23.69
N ALA A 453 -23.72 43.16 -23.82
CA ALA A 453 -23.50 44.39 -24.57
C ALA A 453 -23.38 44.17 -26.10
N GLN A 454 -23.10 42.95 -26.59
CA GLN A 454 -23.03 42.62 -28.02
C GLN A 454 -24.37 42.77 -28.75
N SER A 455 -25.48 42.77 -28.00
CA SER A 455 -26.83 43.06 -28.49
C SER A 455 -27.01 44.47 -29.11
N LYS A 456 -26.02 45.38 -28.98
CA LYS A 456 -26.00 46.74 -29.57
C LYS A 456 -24.91 46.89 -30.67
N PRO A 457 -25.27 47.10 -31.96
CA PRO A 457 -24.33 47.06 -33.10
C PRO A 457 -23.32 48.22 -33.26
N GLY A 458 -23.04 49.02 -32.22
CA GLY A 458 -22.01 50.10 -32.25
C GLY A 458 -21.00 50.06 -31.10
N LEU A 459 -21.27 49.26 -30.06
CA LEU A 459 -20.41 49.12 -28.89
C LEU A 459 -19.41 47.96 -29.07
N THR A 460 -19.81 46.92 -29.81
CA THR A 460 -18.99 45.76 -30.18
C THR A 460 -17.72 46.13 -30.95
N GLU A 461 -17.77 47.11 -31.87
CA GLU A 461 -16.59 47.56 -32.61
C GLU A 461 -15.59 48.31 -31.70
N ARG A 462 -16.10 49.09 -30.73
CA ARG A 462 -15.27 49.80 -29.74
C ARG A 462 -14.61 48.85 -28.74
N PHE A 463 -15.31 47.80 -28.33
CA PHE A 463 -14.73 46.77 -27.46
C PHE A 463 -13.57 46.04 -28.13
N LYS A 464 -13.74 45.66 -29.41
CA LYS A 464 -12.67 45.01 -30.18
C LYS A 464 -11.43 45.89 -30.30
N SER A 465 -11.59 47.20 -30.57
CA SER A 465 -10.45 48.11 -30.62
C SER A 465 -9.73 48.30 -29.28
N CYS A 466 -10.45 48.29 -28.15
CA CYS A 466 -9.83 48.46 -26.83
C CYS A 466 -9.14 47.19 -26.30
N ILE A 467 -9.56 46.01 -26.74
CA ILE A 467 -8.92 44.73 -26.37
C ILE A 467 -7.55 44.58 -27.08
N ASP A 468 -7.40 45.15 -28.29
CA ASP A 468 -6.19 45.10 -29.10
C ASP A 468 -5.14 46.18 -28.76
N GLU A 469 -5.48 47.20 -27.97
CA GLU A 469 -4.59 48.31 -27.59
C GLU A 469 -3.77 48.04 -26.30
N SER A 470 -2.54 48.54 -26.24
CA SER A 470 -1.62 48.36 -25.10
C SER A 470 -2.09 49.09 -23.82
N PRO A 471 -1.94 48.52 -22.61
CA PRO A 471 -2.43 49.09 -21.35
C PRO A 471 -1.93 50.51 -21.05
N GLU A 472 -0.69 50.82 -21.47
CA GLU A 472 -0.03 52.12 -21.26
C GLU A 472 -0.65 53.25 -22.09
N THR A 473 -1.28 52.94 -23.23
CA THR A 473 -1.88 53.94 -24.13
C THR A 473 -3.28 54.36 -23.65
N MET A 474 -4.00 53.48 -22.94
CA MET A 474 -5.34 53.75 -22.42
C MET A 474 -5.37 54.58 -21.13
N GLN A 475 -4.36 54.48 -20.25
CA GLN A 475 -4.32 55.24 -18.99
C GLN A 475 -4.25 56.76 -19.18
N ASN A 476 -3.61 57.24 -20.26
CA ASN A 476 -3.40 58.67 -20.50
C ASN A 476 -4.41 59.32 -21.48
N GLY A 477 -5.26 58.55 -22.17
CA GLY A 477 -6.08 59.05 -23.27
C GLY A 477 -7.60 59.08 -23.06
N CYS A 478 -8.18 58.18 -22.26
CA CYS A 478 -9.62 57.87 -22.36
C CYS A 478 -10.46 57.98 -21.07
N GLN A 479 -9.91 58.38 -19.91
CA GLN A 479 -10.68 58.35 -18.65
C GLN A 479 -11.64 59.54 -18.44
N ALA A 480 -11.54 60.62 -19.20
CA ALA A 480 -12.23 61.87 -18.89
C ALA A 480 -13.68 62.01 -19.40
N SER A 481 -14.27 61.00 -20.06
CA SER A 481 -15.65 61.13 -20.61
C SER A 481 -16.44 59.83 -20.78
N LEU A 482 -16.20 58.80 -19.97
CA LEU A 482 -16.94 57.52 -20.07
C LEU A 482 -18.21 57.56 -19.20
N GLY A 483 -19.38 57.35 -19.82
CA GLY A 483 -20.69 57.36 -19.15
C GLY A 483 -21.24 55.96 -18.84
N PRO A 484 -22.48 55.83 -18.34
CA PRO A 484 -23.10 54.54 -18.04
C PRO A 484 -23.30 53.65 -19.27
N GLU A 485 -23.40 54.23 -20.47
CA GLU A 485 -23.57 53.49 -21.73
C GLU A 485 -22.28 52.78 -22.19
N ASP A 486 -21.13 53.16 -21.62
CA ASP A 486 -19.81 52.62 -21.96
C ASP A 486 -19.42 51.43 -21.05
N TRP A 487 -20.30 50.98 -20.15
CA TRP A 487 -20.06 49.80 -19.32
C TRP A 487 -19.87 48.53 -20.19
N PRO A 488 -18.87 47.65 -19.92
CA PRO A 488 -17.96 47.60 -18.75
C PRO A 488 -16.54 48.19 -19.00
N LEU A 489 -16.34 49.17 -19.90
CA LEU A 489 -14.99 49.67 -20.26
C LEU A 489 -14.15 50.15 -19.06
N HIS A 490 -14.78 50.69 -18.02
CA HIS A 490 -14.10 51.24 -16.84
C HIS A 490 -13.30 50.22 -16.03
N VAL A 491 -13.73 48.96 -16.06
CA VAL A 491 -13.11 47.86 -15.30
C VAL A 491 -12.40 46.84 -16.20
N LEU A 492 -12.54 46.98 -17.53
CA LEU A 492 -12.04 46.02 -18.50
C LEU A 492 -10.51 45.86 -18.43
N ASN A 493 -9.77 46.96 -18.30
CA ASN A 493 -8.30 46.94 -18.20
C ASN A 493 -7.78 46.33 -16.89
N GLN A 494 -8.67 46.15 -15.90
CA GLN A 494 -8.33 45.53 -14.62
C GLN A 494 -8.42 44.00 -14.69
N GLN A 495 -9.17 43.46 -15.66
CA GLN A 495 -9.46 42.03 -15.75
C GLN A 495 -8.28 41.22 -16.32
N PRO A 496 -8.14 39.94 -15.93
CA PRO A 496 -7.25 39.04 -16.64
C PRO A 496 -7.77 38.77 -18.06
N ARG A 497 -6.85 38.47 -18.98
CA ARG A 497 -7.18 38.16 -20.38
C ARG A 497 -7.62 36.71 -20.55
N ASP A 498 -6.96 35.82 -19.83
CA ASP A 498 -7.18 34.39 -19.81
C ASP A 498 -6.83 33.84 -18.41
N LEU A 499 -7.05 32.54 -18.22
CA LEU A 499 -6.78 31.89 -16.94
C LEU A 499 -5.28 31.89 -16.57
N PRO A 500 -4.32 31.64 -17.49
CA PRO A 500 -2.90 31.84 -17.20
C PRO A 500 -2.56 33.26 -16.70
N ALA A 501 -3.11 34.31 -17.31
CA ALA A 501 -2.89 35.70 -16.87
C ALA A 501 -3.50 35.96 -15.48
N LEU A 502 -4.65 35.34 -15.16
CA LEU A 502 -5.23 35.39 -13.81
C LEU A 502 -4.25 34.81 -12.79
N LEU A 503 -3.72 33.61 -13.05
CA LEU A 503 -2.76 32.95 -12.16
C LEU A 503 -1.45 33.72 -12.05
N GLN A 504 -0.95 34.27 -13.16
CA GLN A 504 0.23 35.16 -13.13
C GLN A 504 -0.02 36.40 -12.27
N LYS A 505 -1.22 37.00 -12.34
CA LYS A 505 -1.60 38.14 -11.51
C LYS A 505 -1.66 37.77 -10.02
N LEU A 506 -2.05 36.54 -9.66
CA LEU A 506 -1.95 36.05 -8.27
C LEU A 506 -0.49 35.95 -7.79
N HIS A 507 0.43 35.57 -8.67
CA HIS A 507 1.86 35.44 -8.34
C HIS A 507 2.60 36.77 -8.20
N SER A 508 2.26 37.79 -9.02
CA SER A 508 3.07 39.01 -9.12
C SER A 508 2.28 40.31 -9.31
N GLY A 509 0.97 40.33 -9.00
CA GLY A 509 0.15 41.53 -9.09
C GLY A 509 0.53 42.57 -8.03
N GLU A 510 0.67 43.84 -8.43
CA GLU A 510 1.07 44.95 -7.54
C GLU A 510 0.09 45.18 -6.38
N MET A 511 -1.21 44.99 -6.63
CA MET A 511 -2.27 45.18 -5.63
C MET A 511 -2.56 43.91 -4.79
N VAL A 512 -1.80 42.84 -5.00
CA VAL A 512 -2.01 41.55 -4.34
C VAL A 512 -1.22 41.48 -3.03
N HIS A 513 -1.89 41.05 -1.97
CA HIS A 513 -1.27 40.94 -0.64
C HIS A 513 -0.13 39.90 -0.64
N GLU A 514 0.97 40.17 0.09
CA GLU A 514 2.16 39.30 0.10
C GLU A 514 1.85 37.86 0.55
N ALA A 515 0.88 37.69 1.45
CA ALA A 515 0.44 36.36 1.90
C ALA A 515 -0.16 35.51 0.76
N VAL A 516 -0.81 36.14 -0.22
CA VAL A 516 -1.34 35.46 -1.42
C VAL A 516 -0.20 34.93 -2.27
N VAL A 517 0.84 35.75 -2.48
CA VAL A 517 2.05 35.35 -3.24
C VAL A 517 2.76 34.19 -2.57
N ARG A 518 2.82 34.17 -1.21
CA ARG A 518 3.32 33.01 -0.46
C ARG A 518 2.42 31.80 -0.61
N GLY A 519 1.09 31.98 -0.54
CA GLY A 519 0.09 30.93 -0.74
C GLY A 519 0.22 30.25 -2.11
N CYS A 520 0.52 31.01 -3.17
CA CYS A 520 0.74 30.45 -4.51
C CYS A 520 1.92 29.44 -4.57
N LYS A 521 2.83 29.45 -3.59
CA LYS A 521 3.95 28.50 -3.49
C LYS A 521 3.60 27.25 -2.70
N GLU A 522 2.46 27.20 -2.01
CA GLU A 522 2.01 26.01 -1.29
C GLU A 522 1.67 24.87 -2.26
N GLN A 523 2.01 23.63 -1.90
CA GLN A 523 1.87 22.47 -2.80
C GLN A 523 0.43 22.28 -3.29
N HIS A 524 -0.56 22.33 -2.38
CA HIS A 524 -1.98 22.18 -2.77
C HIS A 524 -2.48 23.33 -3.66
N ARG A 525 -1.94 24.56 -3.53
CA ARG A 525 -2.30 25.66 -4.43
C ARG A 525 -1.72 25.46 -5.82
N GLN A 526 -0.48 24.99 -5.91
CA GLN A 526 0.10 24.61 -7.20
C GLN A 526 -0.73 23.51 -7.88
N ILE A 527 -1.18 22.50 -7.12
CA ILE A 527 -2.09 21.46 -7.63
C ILE A 527 -3.40 22.08 -8.14
N GLN A 528 -4.08 22.90 -7.34
CA GLN A 528 -5.35 23.53 -7.69
C GLN A 528 -5.22 24.41 -8.94
N MET A 529 -4.16 25.22 -9.04
CA MET A 529 -3.90 26.06 -10.21
C MET A 529 -3.68 25.24 -11.49
N ASN A 530 -2.95 24.13 -11.41
CA ASN A 530 -2.78 23.23 -12.56
C ASN A 530 -4.09 22.52 -12.95
N LEU A 531 -4.91 22.11 -11.97
CA LEU A 531 -6.24 21.56 -12.22
C LEU A 531 -7.16 22.57 -12.91
N MET A 532 -7.13 23.84 -12.49
CA MET A 532 -7.88 24.92 -13.13
C MET A 532 -7.46 25.12 -14.60
N LEU A 533 -6.16 25.03 -14.91
CA LEU A 533 -5.64 25.13 -16.28
C LEU A 533 -5.95 23.91 -17.16
N GLY A 534 -6.34 22.78 -16.56
CA GLY A 534 -6.48 21.51 -17.25
C GLY A 534 -5.16 20.86 -17.67
N ASP A 535 -4.00 21.36 -17.20
CA ASP A 535 -2.68 20.79 -17.50
C ASP A 535 -2.35 19.64 -16.52
N ILE A 536 -3.06 18.53 -16.71
CA ILE A 536 -2.87 17.32 -15.90
C ILE A 536 -1.48 16.70 -16.16
N SER A 537 -0.91 16.90 -17.35
CA SER A 537 0.42 16.39 -17.69
C SER A 537 1.51 17.05 -16.85
N HIS A 538 1.45 18.37 -16.68
CA HIS A 538 2.38 19.08 -15.82
C HIS A 538 2.13 18.80 -14.33
N LEU A 539 0.86 18.66 -13.94
CA LEU A 539 0.49 18.26 -12.57
C LEU A 539 1.18 16.96 -12.14
N LEU A 540 1.16 15.93 -13.00
CA LEU A 540 1.80 14.65 -12.72
C LEU A 540 3.32 14.79 -12.56
N ASP A 541 3.97 15.60 -13.40
CA ASP A 541 5.42 15.86 -13.31
C ASP A 541 5.77 16.58 -12.00
N ILE A 542 4.97 17.57 -11.59
CA ILE A 542 5.17 18.30 -10.34
C ILE A 542 5.02 17.35 -9.15
N ILE A 543 3.93 16.57 -9.10
CA ILE A 543 3.68 15.60 -8.02
C ILE A 543 4.82 14.58 -7.96
N TRP A 544 5.24 14.04 -9.10
CA TRP A 544 6.36 13.11 -9.17
C TRP A 544 7.66 13.75 -8.68
N SER A 545 7.95 15.01 -9.04
CA SER A 545 9.16 15.71 -8.58
C SER A 545 9.25 15.88 -7.05
N TRP A 546 8.11 15.84 -6.35
CA TRP A 546 8.06 15.92 -4.88
C TRP A 546 8.15 14.56 -4.17
N ILE A 547 7.97 13.46 -4.92
CA ILE A 547 7.85 12.08 -4.40
C ILE A 547 8.99 11.16 -4.91
N ALA A 548 9.65 11.54 -6.01
CA ALA A 548 10.68 10.75 -6.64
C ALA A 548 11.85 10.46 -5.68
N PRO A 549 12.43 9.25 -5.72
CA PRO A 549 13.60 8.91 -4.92
C PRO A 549 14.82 9.72 -5.37
N LEU A 550 15.76 10.00 -4.46
CA LEU A 550 17.01 10.72 -4.75
C LEU A 550 17.94 9.77 -5.52
N GLU A 551 18.61 10.29 -6.55
CA GLU A 551 19.42 9.50 -7.49
C GLU A 551 20.61 8.73 -6.86
N ASP A 552 20.97 9.01 -5.59
CA ASP A 552 22.14 8.43 -4.90
C ASP A 552 21.85 7.16 -4.07
N ASP A 553 20.59 6.74 -3.90
CA ASP A 553 20.28 5.52 -3.13
C ASP A 553 20.19 4.30 -4.07
N GLN A 554 21.24 3.46 -4.04
CA GLN A 554 21.27 2.16 -4.76
C GLN A 554 20.13 1.21 -4.34
N SER A 555 19.41 1.52 -3.26
CA SER A 555 18.08 0.98 -2.97
C SER A 555 17.01 1.94 -3.53
N ASN A 556 16.59 1.72 -4.78
CA ASN A 556 15.55 2.49 -5.51
C ASN A 556 14.14 2.52 -4.86
N PHE A 557 14.03 2.28 -3.55
CA PHE A 557 12.80 1.81 -2.91
C PHE A 557 12.43 2.52 -1.60
N ARG A 558 13.20 3.51 -1.15
CA ARG A 558 12.77 4.34 -0.01
C ARG A 558 11.97 5.54 -0.54
N PRO A 559 10.70 5.71 -0.11
CA PRO A 559 9.94 6.90 -0.45
C PRO A 559 10.66 8.15 0.06
N HIS A 560 10.86 9.12 -0.82
CA HIS A 560 11.41 10.43 -0.48
C HIS A 560 10.34 11.46 -0.79
N GLY A 561 9.88 12.16 0.23
CA GLY A 561 8.76 13.09 0.10
C GLY A 561 7.88 13.08 1.33
N ASP A 562 7.05 14.11 1.43
CA ASP A 562 6.08 14.23 2.51
C ASP A 562 5.02 13.11 2.40
N PRO A 563 4.79 12.29 3.45
CA PRO A 563 3.84 11.17 3.40
C PRO A 563 2.44 11.53 2.91
N HIS A 564 1.98 12.75 3.21
CA HIS A 564 0.69 13.24 2.76
C HIS A 564 0.66 13.42 1.23
N MET A 565 1.73 13.94 0.63
CA MET A 565 1.82 14.12 -0.83
C MET A 565 1.92 12.78 -1.57
N ILE A 566 2.64 11.79 -1.02
CA ILE A 566 2.71 10.44 -1.61
C ILE A 566 1.32 9.82 -1.70
N LYS A 567 0.57 9.87 -0.58
CA LYS A 567 -0.80 9.38 -0.49
C LYS A 567 -1.71 10.13 -1.47
N PHE A 568 -1.72 11.45 -1.41
CA PHE A 568 -2.57 12.29 -2.27
C PHE A 568 -2.27 12.07 -3.76
N GLY A 569 -0.99 11.99 -4.15
CA GLY A 569 -0.58 11.72 -5.52
C GLY A 569 -1.14 10.41 -6.07
N ALA A 570 -1.06 9.33 -5.28
CA ALA A 570 -1.64 8.04 -5.66
C ALA A 570 -3.16 8.12 -5.82
N HIS A 571 -3.86 8.75 -4.88
CA HIS A 571 -5.32 8.92 -4.93
C HIS A 571 -5.77 9.76 -6.12
N VAL A 572 -5.05 10.85 -6.44
CA VAL A 572 -5.33 11.67 -7.63
C VAL A 572 -5.12 10.87 -8.91
N VAL A 573 -4.05 10.10 -9.03
CA VAL A 573 -3.81 9.24 -10.19
C VAL A 573 -4.97 8.25 -10.39
N LEU A 574 -5.47 7.62 -9.32
CA LEU A 574 -6.62 6.70 -9.42
C LEU A 574 -7.89 7.42 -9.88
N VAL A 575 -8.20 8.59 -9.30
CA VAL A 575 -9.37 9.38 -9.71
C VAL A 575 -9.25 9.84 -11.16
N LEU A 576 -8.06 10.29 -11.60
CA LEU A 576 -7.83 10.67 -13.00
C LEU A 576 -7.99 9.49 -13.96
N ARG A 577 -7.52 8.29 -13.58
CA ARG A 577 -7.72 7.08 -14.39
C ARG A 577 -9.20 6.71 -14.51
N LEU A 578 -9.95 6.81 -13.42
CA LEU A 578 -11.39 6.55 -13.41
C LEU A 578 -12.17 7.57 -14.26
N LEU A 579 -11.84 8.86 -14.14
CA LEU A 579 -12.49 9.94 -14.90
C LEU A 579 -12.29 9.82 -16.41
N PHE A 580 -11.12 9.35 -16.83
CA PHE A 580 -10.67 9.47 -18.22
C PHE A 580 -10.48 8.11 -18.92
N THR A 581 -11.37 7.16 -18.63
CA THR A 581 -11.33 5.78 -19.13
C THR A 581 -11.48 5.68 -20.67
N ASP A 582 -12.34 6.51 -21.30
CA ASP A 582 -12.74 6.32 -22.71
C ASP A 582 -12.45 7.49 -23.68
N GLU A 583 -12.05 8.68 -23.20
CA GLU A 583 -12.18 9.92 -24.01
C GLU A 583 -10.89 10.70 -24.34
N ILE A 584 -9.68 10.16 -24.14
CA ILE A 584 -8.44 10.97 -24.31
C ILE A 584 -7.48 10.48 -25.41
N ASN A 585 -6.86 11.46 -26.07
CA ASN A 585 -5.61 11.38 -26.83
C ASN A 585 -4.60 10.37 -26.24
N ASP A 586 -4.10 9.48 -27.08
CA ASP A 586 -3.21 8.37 -26.71
C ASP A 586 -1.96 8.84 -25.93
N SER A 587 -1.41 10.01 -26.25
CA SER A 587 -0.20 10.53 -25.60
C SER A 587 -0.41 10.91 -24.14
N PHE A 588 -1.59 11.43 -23.78
CA PHE A 588 -1.92 11.77 -22.39
C PHE A 588 -2.14 10.49 -21.58
N ARG A 589 -2.86 9.52 -22.15
CA ARG A 589 -3.11 8.22 -21.51
C ARG A 589 -1.81 7.48 -21.23
N GLU A 590 -0.88 7.50 -22.18
CA GLU A 590 0.46 6.95 -21.99
C GLU A 590 1.21 7.63 -20.83
N LYS A 591 1.17 8.97 -20.75
CA LYS A 591 1.81 9.71 -19.65
C LYS A 591 1.17 9.42 -18.30
N LEU A 592 -0.17 9.41 -18.22
CA LEU A 592 -0.92 9.07 -17.00
C LEU A 592 -0.62 7.65 -16.54
N ASN A 593 -0.45 6.70 -17.46
CA ASN A 593 -0.08 5.34 -17.12
C ASN A 593 1.38 5.26 -16.66
N ASN A 594 2.32 5.84 -17.40
CA ASN A 594 3.74 5.77 -17.09
C ASN A 594 4.11 6.48 -15.78
N VAL A 595 3.76 7.76 -15.64
CA VAL A 595 4.06 8.53 -14.41
C VAL A 595 3.14 8.10 -13.27
N GLY A 596 1.87 7.80 -13.57
CA GLY A 596 0.94 7.29 -12.56
C GLY A 596 1.36 5.95 -11.97
N ASP A 597 1.92 5.03 -12.77
CA ASP A 597 2.47 3.77 -12.27
C ASP A 597 3.66 3.99 -11.34
N LEU A 598 4.50 4.99 -11.60
CA LEU A 598 5.61 5.35 -10.70
C LEU A 598 5.10 5.89 -9.36
N ILE A 599 4.09 6.76 -9.38
CA ILE A 599 3.47 7.32 -8.17
C ILE A 599 2.76 6.22 -7.35
N LEU A 600 1.97 5.37 -8.01
CA LEU A 600 1.26 4.24 -7.36
C LEU A 600 2.24 3.22 -6.79
N HIS A 601 3.30 2.88 -7.53
CA HIS A 601 4.36 2.00 -7.05
C HIS A 601 5.02 2.57 -5.78
N MET A 602 5.32 3.88 -5.77
CA MET A 602 5.90 4.53 -4.61
C MET A 602 4.97 4.50 -3.40
N TYR A 603 3.67 4.73 -3.61
CA TYR A 603 2.70 4.67 -2.52
C TYR A 603 2.50 3.25 -1.98
N ALA A 604 2.48 2.23 -2.85
CA ALA A 604 2.45 0.83 -2.43
C ALA A 604 3.68 0.45 -1.60
N MET A 605 4.88 0.90 -2.01
CA MET A 605 6.11 0.73 -1.22
C MET A 605 6.07 1.52 0.09
N PHE A 606 5.47 2.71 0.11
CA PHE A 606 5.24 3.47 1.33
C PHE A 606 4.33 2.71 2.31
N LEU A 607 3.20 2.18 1.86
CA LEU A 607 2.29 1.36 2.68
C LEU A 607 3.01 0.13 3.26
N PHE A 608 3.79 -0.56 2.43
CA PHE A 608 4.62 -1.69 2.85
C PHE A 608 5.68 -1.30 3.89
N SER A 609 6.31 -0.11 3.76
CA SER A 609 7.26 0.40 4.75
C SER A 609 6.58 0.75 6.09
N LYS A 610 5.27 1.02 6.08
CA LYS A 610 4.45 1.35 7.24
C LYS A 610 3.70 0.14 7.83
N GLN A 611 4.00 -1.07 7.38
CA GLN A 611 3.37 -2.32 7.87
C GLN A 611 1.85 -2.39 7.60
N HIS A 612 1.40 -1.76 6.52
CA HIS A 612 0.05 -1.86 5.97
C HIS A 612 0.04 -2.76 4.73
N GLU A 613 0.61 -3.96 4.84
CA GLU A 613 0.72 -4.90 3.71
C GLU A 613 -0.66 -5.31 3.15
N GLU A 614 -1.69 -5.34 4.00
CA GLU A 614 -3.07 -5.66 3.61
C GLU A 614 -3.70 -4.67 2.62
N LEU A 615 -3.23 -3.42 2.57
CA LEU A 615 -3.79 -2.38 1.70
C LEU A 615 -3.10 -2.30 0.34
N VAL A 616 -1.97 -2.98 0.16
CA VAL A 616 -1.11 -2.89 -1.03
C VAL A 616 -1.85 -3.33 -2.30
N GLY A 617 -2.67 -4.39 -2.23
CA GLY A 617 -3.34 -5.01 -3.37
C GLY A 617 -4.24 -4.05 -4.16
N ILE A 618 -4.95 -3.17 -3.46
CA ILE A 618 -5.82 -2.15 -4.07
C ILE A 618 -5.04 -1.29 -5.06
N TYR A 619 -3.85 -0.83 -4.65
CA TYR A 619 -3.02 0.07 -5.45
C TYR A 619 -2.15 -0.69 -6.45
N ALA A 620 -1.63 -1.86 -6.06
CA ALA A 620 -0.77 -2.69 -6.91
C ALA A 620 -1.52 -3.30 -8.11
N SER A 621 -2.82 -3.62 -7.95
CA SER A 621 -3.67 -4.12 -9.04
C SER A 621 -3.85 -3.13 -10.20
N GLN A 622 -3.65 -1.84 -9.93
CA GLN A 622 -3.78 -0.77 -10.91
C GLN A 622 -2.47 -0.53 -11.70
N LEU A 623 -1.37 -1.20 -11.34
CA LEU A 623 -0.09 -1.08 -12.06
C LEU A 623 -0.08 -1.94 -13.33
N ALA A 624 0.76 -1.57 -14.30
CA ALA A 624 1.06 -2.46 -15.41
C ALA A 624 1.59 -3.83 -14.93
N ARG A 625 1.21 -4.92 -15.62
CA ARG A 625 1.56 -6.32 -15.28
C ARG A 625 2.99 -6.50 -14.76
N HIS A 626 3.99 -6.04 -15.52
CA HIS A 626 5.40 -6.22 -15.15
C HIS A 626 5.77 -5.52 -13.84
N ARG A 627 5.23 -4.33 -13.56
CA ARG A 627 5.48 -3.58 -12.31
C ARG A 627 4.75 -4.18 -11.13
N CYS A 628 3.49 -4.60 -11.34
CA CYS A 628 2.69 -5.28 -10.32
C CYS A 628 3.39 -6.56 -9.83
N ILE A 629 3.84 -7.39 -10.78
CA ILE A 629 4.52 -8.66 -10.47
C ILE A 629 5.84 -8.40 -9.77
N GLU A 630 6.71 -7.54 -10.31
CA GLU A 630 8.00 -7.24 -9.67
C GLU A 630 7.84 -6.62 -8.27
N LEU A 631 6.80 -5.81 -8.05
CA LEU A 631 6.49 -5.24 -6.74
C LEU A 631 6.18 -6.33 -5.70
N PHE A 632 5.26 -7.24 -6.01
CA PHE A 632 4.91 -8.33 -5.10
C PHE A 632 6.07 -9.31 -4.89
N VAL A 633 6.79 -9.67 -5.95
CA VAL A 633 8.00 -10.51 -5.85
C VAL A 633 9.00 -9.88 -4.89
N HIS A 634 9.28 -8.58 -5.05
CA HIS A 634 10.19 -7.86 -4.17
C HIS A 634 9.71 -7.81 -2.71
N MET A 635 8.43 -7.54 -2.47
CA MET A 635 7.85 -7.49 -1.12
C MET A 635 7.90 -8.86 -0.43
N MET A 636 7.58 -9.94 -1.15
CA MET A 636 7.64 -11.31 -0.63
C MET A 636 9.08 -11.70 -0.30
N GLU A 637 10.06 -11.34 -1.15
CA GLU A 637 11.49 -11.54 -0.89
C GLU A 637 11.98 -10.79 0.36
N LEU A 638 11.56 -9.53 0.55
CA LEU A 638 11.92 -8.72 1.71
C LEU A 638 11.33 -9.24 3.03
N ARG A 639 10.18 -9.92 2.99
CA ARG A 639 9.46 -10.46 4.16
C ARG A 639 9.62 -11.98 4.32
N MET A 640 10.59 -12.59 3.63
CA MET A 640 10.89 -14.03 3.72
C MET A 640 11.11 -14.53 5.16
N HIS A 641 11.70 -13.70 6.02
CA HIS A 641 12.02 -14.05 7.41
C HIS A 641 11.08 -13.41 8.45
N SER A 642 10.01 -12.74 8.00
CA SER A 642 9.01 -12.16 8.90
C SER A 642 8.05 -13.23 9.45
N SER A 643 7.26 -12.87 10.46
CA SER A 643 6.26 -13.77 11.05
C SER A 643 5.22 -14.23 10.03
N VAL A 644 4.58 -15.37 10.31
CA VAL A 644 3.57 -15.95 9.42
C VAL A 644 2.41 -14.97 9.22
N HIS A 645 2.07 -14.19 10.23
CA HIS A 645 1.02 -13.16 10.18
C HIS A 645 1.31 -12.08 9.12
N VAL A 646 2.55 -11.58 9.03
CA VAL A 646 2.93 -10.55 8.05
C VAL A 646 2.93 -11.11 6.63
N LYS A 647 3.41 -12.34 6.46
CA LYS A 647 3.36 -13.02 5.16
C LYS A 647 1.91 -13.24 4.71
N TYR A 648 1.05 -13.68 5.63
CA TYR A 648 -0.35 -13.90 5.32
C TYR A 648 -1.06 -12.62 4.86
N LYS A 649 -0.74 -11.45 5.44
CA LYS A 649 -1.25 -10.15 4.96
C LYS A 649 -0.88 -9.87 3.51
N ILE A 650 0.37 -10.12 3.10
CA ILE A 650 0.82 -9.92 1.71
C ILE A 650 0.12 -10.90 0.77
N PHE A 651 0.01 -12.17 1.20
CA PHE A 651 -0.72 -13.19 0.45
C PHE A 651 -2.19 -12.81 0.24
N LEU A 652 -2.89 -12.40 1.31
CA LEU A 652 -4.27 -11.91 1.26
C LEU A 652 -4.42 -10.74 0.27
N SER A 653 -3.55 -9.75 0.42
CA SER A 653 -3.50 -8.54 -0.42
C SER A 653 -3.32 -8.86 -1.91
N ALA A 654 -2.50 -9.86 -2.25
CA ALA A 654 -2.37 -10.31 -3.63
C ALA A 654 -3.60 -11.11 -4.10
N MET A 655 -4.12 -12.00 -3.25
CA MET A 655 -5.23 -12.90 -3.57
C MET A 655 -6.57 -12.18 -3.78
N GLU A 656 -6.87 -11.15 -2.99
CA GLU A 656 -8.14 -10.42 -3.10
C GLU A 656 -8.23 -9.54 -4.35
N TYR A 657 -7.09 -9.05 -4.85
CA TYR A 657 -7.05 -8.00 -5.89
C TYR A 657 -6.44 -8.45 -7.22
N LEU A 658 -5.78 -9.61 -7.27
CA LEU A 658 -5.21 -10.16 -8.49
C LEU A 658 -5.90 -11.47 -8.86
N PRO A 659 -6.14 -11.73 -10.17
CA PRO A 659 -6.54 -13.06 -10.60
C PRO A 659 -5.43 -14.08 -10.30
N PHE A 660 -5.83 -15.33 -10.00
CA PHE A 660 -4.86 -16.39 -9.77
C PHE A 660 -4.03 -16.68 -11.03
N SER A 661 -4.71 -16.92 -12.15
CA SER A 661 -4.13 -17.21 -13.48
C SER A 661 -4.35 -16.05 -14.46
N PRO A 662 -3.54 -15.92 -15.53
CA PRO A 662 -3.66 -14.83 -16.49
C PRO A 662 -5.00 -14.86 -17.23
N VAL A 663 -5.78 -13.77 -17.13
CA VAL A 663 -7.07 -13.61 -17.84
C VAL A 663 -6.88 -12.84 -19.16
N ASP A 664 -6.31 -11.63 -19.08
CA ASP A 664 -6.28 -10.70 -20.23
C ASP A 664 -4.85 -10.26 -20.66
N GLY A 665 -3.81 -10.86 -20.08
CA GLY A 665 -2.40 -10.56 -20.37
C GLY A 665 -1.90 -9.16 -19.95
N LEU A 666 -2.81 -8.23 -19.64
CA LEU A 666 -2.58 -6.84 -19.26
C LEU A 666 -2.35 -6.63 -17.75
N HIS A 667 -2.96 -7.47 -16.91
CA HIS A 667 -2.89 -7.37 -15.46
C HIS A 667 -1.89 -8.38 -14.86
N GLY A 668 -1.38 -8.05 -13.67
CA GLY A 668 -0.62 -8.98 -12.85
C GLY A 668 -1.50 -10.17 -12.42
N ASN A 669 -0.87 -11.32 -12.17
CA ASN A 669 -1.53 -12.52 -11.66
C ASN A 669 -0.65 -13.16 -10.59
N PHE A 670 -1.26 -13.89 -9.68
CA PHE A 670 -0.54 -14.48 -8.56
C PHE A 670 0.34 -15.66 -8.95
N GLU A 671 -0.10 -16.47 -9.92
CA GLU A 671 0.66 -17.59 -10.46
C GLU A 671 2.07 -17.17 -10.90
N GLU A 672 2.18 -16.12 -11.72
CA GLU A 672 3.47 -15.60 -12.19
C GLU A 672 4.30 -14.96 -11.07
N ILE A 673 3.66 -14.36 -10.07
CA ILE A 673 4.34 -13.82 -8.88
C ILE A 673 5.04 -14.96 -8.14
N VAL A 674 4.30 -16.02 -7.81
CA VAL A 674 4.84 -17.12 -7.01
C VAL A 674 5.87 -17.92 -7.80
N ASP A 675 5.66 -18.18 -9.08
CA ASP A 675 6.65 -18.89 -9.91
C ASP A 675 7.98 -18.11 -9.96
N ARG A 676 7.92 -16.77 -10.05
CA ARG A 676 9.13 -15.92 -9.96
C ARG A 676 9.76 -15.95 -8.58
N VAL A 677 8.99 -15.86 -7.49
CA VAL A 677 9.51 -15.95 -6.11
C VAL A 677 10.20 -17.29 -5.88
N LEU A 678 9.60 -18.40 -6.30
CA LEU A 678 10.14 -19.74 -6.14
C LEU A 678 11.39 -19.95 -7.01
N SER A 679 11.37 -19.50 -8.26
CA SER A 679 12.54 -19.52 -9.14
C SER A 679 13.70 -18.71 -8.53
N ARG A 680 13.45 -17.46 -8.10
CA ARG A 680 14.48 -16.60 -7.48
C ARG A 680 14.96 -17.13 -6.14
N SER A 681 14.14 -17.87 -5.39
CA SER A 681 14.55 -18.50 -4.13
C SER A 681 15.58 -19.62 -4.33
N ARG A 682 15.57 -20.28 -5.50
CA ARG A 682 16.54 -21.30 -5.92
C ARG A 682 17.78 -20.70 -6.57
N GLU A 683 17.79 -19.42 -6.91
CA GLU A 683 18.96 -18.76 -7.47
C GLU A 683 20.02 -18.47 -6.41
N ILE A 684 21.28 -18.74 -6.74
CA ILE A 684 22.41 -18.40 -5.88
C ILE A 684 22.55 -16.88 -5.85
N LYS A 685 22.39 -16.31 -4.65
CA LYS A 685 22.59 -14.89 -4.39
C LYS A 685 24.09 -14.61 -4.27
N LEU A 686 24.53 -13.40 -4.62
CA LEU A 686 25.91 -12.94 -4.43
C LEU A 686 26.28 -13.08 -2.95
N ALA A 687 27.01 -14.14 -2.62
CA ALA A 687 27.22 -14.54 -1.24
C ALA A 687 28.21 -13.60 -0.55
N LYS A 688 27.75 -12.92 0.50
CA LYS A 688 28.63 -12.35 1.53
C LYS A 688 28.75 -13.40 2.62
N TYR A 689 29.71 -14.31 2.46
CA TYR A 689 29.99 -15.32 3.47
C TYR A 689 30.44 -14.65 4.77
N ASP A 690 29.83 -15.04 5.88
CA ASP A 690 30.30 -14.65 7.21
C ASP A 690 31.61 -15.40 7.49
N PRO A 691 32.74 -14.73 7.75
CA PRO A 691 34.01 -15.42 8.04
C PRO A 691 33.99 -16.23 9.35
N SER A 692 32.97 -16.08 10.20
CA SER A 692 32.84 -16.80 11.47
C SER A 692 32.15 -18.18 11.37
N ILE A 693 31.47 -18.47 10.26
CA ILE A 693 30.72 -19.72 10.04
C ILE A 693 31.29 -20.42 8.82
N ASP A 694 31.45 -21.74 8.88
CA ASP A 694 31.92 -22.54 7.75
C ASP A 694 31.05 -22.37 6.49
N VAL A 695 31.71 -22.31 5.32
CA VAL A 695 31.07 -22.07 4.01
C VAL A 695 30.12 -23.21 3.65
N ALA A 696 30.49 -24.47 3.96
CA ALA A 696 29.62 -25.62 3.71
C ALA A 696 28.36 -25.54 4.56
N GLU A 697 28.48 -25.12 5.82
CA GLU A 697 27.31 -24.92 6.69
C GLU A 697 26.39 -23.79 6.22
N GLN A 698 26.94 -22.64 5.80
CA GLN A 698 26.14 -21.54 5.25
C GLN A 698 25.38 -21.95 3.98
N HIS A 699 26.01 -22.75 3.11
CA HIS A 699 25.36 -23.31 1.93
C HIS A 699 24.24 -24.27 2.30
N ARG A 700 24.44 -25.13 3.31
CA ARG A 700 23.39 -26.02 3.82
C ARG A 700 22.19 -25.25 4.36
N GLN A 701 22.42 -24.13 5.04
CA GLN A 701 21.34 -23.25 5.54
C GLN A 701 20.50 -22.61 4.41
N GLN A 702 20.97 -22.58 3.16
CA GLN A 702 20.15 -22.15 2.02
C GLN A 702 18.96 -23.09 1.76
N SER A 703 19.06 -24.37 2.16
CA SER A 703 17.93 -25.31 2.08
C SER A 703 16.71 -24.84 2.89
N LEU A 704 16.95 -24.26 4.07
CA LEU A 704 15.89 -23.67 4.88
C LEU A 704 15.26 -22.46 4.17
N GLN A 705 16.05 -21.63 3.49
CA GLN A 705 15.54 -20.46 2.77
C GLN A 705 14.60 -20.84 1.61
N LYS A 706 14.99 -21.86 0.85
CA LYS A 706 14.15 -22.42 -0.21
C LYS A 706 12.86 -23.04 0.36
N ALA A 707 12.96 -23.74 1.48
CA ALA A 707 11.81 -24.33 2.14
C ALA A 707 10.80 -23.26 2.61
N ILE A 708 11.29 -22.15 3.17
CA ILE A 708 10.45 -21.02 3.60
C ILE A 708 9.69 -20.39 2.43
N ALA A 709 10.22 -20.43 1.20
CA ALA A 709 9.54 -19.86 0.03
C ALA A 709 8.26 -20.65 -0.33
N ILE A 710 8.21 -21.96 -0.04
CA ILE A 710 7.01 -22.78 -0.27
C ILE A 710 5.85 -22.37 0.64
N GLN A 711 6.12 -21.75 1.80
CA GLN A 711 5.09 -21.31 2.73
C GLN A 711 4.04 -20.39 2.08
N TRP A 712 4.43 -19.61 1.07
CA TRP A 712 3.53 -18.74 0.30
C TRP A 712 2.41 -19.52 -0.42
N LEU A 713 2.66 -20.78 -0.79
CA LEU A 713 1.68 -21.67 -1.42
C LEU A 713 0.83 -22.46 -0.41
N CYS A 714 1.24 -22.51 0.86
CA CYS A 714 0.57 -23.27 1.91
C CYS A 714 -0.50 -22.45 2.66
N PHE A 715 -0.69 -21.18 2.32
CA PHE A 715 -1.73 -20.36 2.91
C PHE A 715 -3.12 -20.73 2.38
N THR A 716 -4.09 -20.81 3.28
CA THR A 716 -5.50 -20.98 2.88
C THR A 716 -6.00 -19.69 2.24
N PRO A 717 -6.52 -19.72 1.00
CA PRO A 717 -7.09 -18.54 0.36
C PRO A 717 -8.33 -18.04 1.11
N PRO A 718 -8.58 -16.71 1.13
CA PRO A 718 -9.73 -16.14 1.82
C PRO A 718 -11.04 -16.54 1.13
N SER A 719 -12.10 -16.73 1.93
CA SER A 719 -13.42 -17.14 1.43
C SER A 719 -14.12 -16.10 0.56
N THR A 720 -13.57 -14.89 0.45
CA THR A 720 -14.08 -13.75 -0.32
C THR A 720 -13.86 -13.89 -1.82
N ILE A 721 -12.90 -14.72 -2.24
CA ILE A 721 -12.50 -14.87 -3.64
C ILE A 721 -13.46 -15.81 -4.36
N LYS A 722 -13.67 -15.60 -5.65
CA LYS A 722 -14.43 -16.51 -6.51
C LYS A 722 -13.62 -17.78 -6.74
N ASP A 723 -14.30 -18.93 -6.82
CA ASP A 723 -13.64 -20.21 -7.14
C ASP A 723 -12.55 -20.65 -6.14
N VAL A 724 -12.73 -20.36 -4.84
CA VAL A 724 -11.80 -20.73 -3.75
C VAL A 724 -11.32 -22.17 -3.86
N LYS A 725 -12.22 -23.12 -4.19
CA LYS A 725 -11.88 -24.54 -4.33
C LYS A 725 -10.88 -24.82 -5.45
N ASP A 726 -11.05 -24.15 -6.60
CA ASP A 726 -10.12 -24.26 -7.75
C ASP A 726 -8.77 -23.65 -7.38
N VAL A 727 -8.77 -22.46 -6.78
CA VAL A 727 -7.55 -21.78 -6.31
C VAL A 727 -6.80 -22.62 -5.27
N THR A 728 -7.48 -23.19 -4.28
CA THR A 728 -6.88 -24.09 -3.28
C THR A 728 -6.24 -25.31 -3.94
N SER A 729 -6.92 -25.92 -4.92
CA SER A 729 -6.39 -27.08 -5.64
C SER A 729 -5.13 -26.73 -6.45
N LYS A 730 -5.14 -25.57 -7.12
CA LYS A 730 -3.99 -25.03 -7.87
C LYS A 730 -2.80 -24.65 -7.00
N LEU A 731 -3.05 -24.12 -5.79
CA LEU A 731 -2.01 -23.82 -4.79
C LEU A 731 -1.37 -25.11 -4.28
N LEU A 732 -2.19 -26.13 -3.97
CA LEU A 732 -1.71 -27.43 -3.50
C LEU A 732 -0.91 -28.18 -4.57
N LEU A 733 -1.37 -28.19 -5.83
CA LEU A 733 -0.62 -28.78 -6.92
C LEU A 733 0.78 -28.14 -7.04
N ARG A 734 0.85 -26.81 -7.03
CA ARG A 734 2.13 -26.09 -7.09
C ARG A 734 2.99 -26.35 -5.86
N SER A 735 2.40 -26.40 -4.66
CA SER A 735 3.19 -26.66 -3.44
C SER A 735 3.83 -28.04 -3.50
N LEU A 736 3.08 -29.07 -3.95
CA LEU A 736 3.62 -30.41 -4.17
C LEU A 736 4.70 -30.44 -5.25
N MET A 737 4.44 -29.85 -6.42
CA MET A 737 5.41 -29.80 -7.53
C MET A 737 6.74 -29.17 -7.10
N HIS A 738 6.68 -27.99 -6.48
CA HIS A 738 7.88 -27.27 -6.06
C HIS A 738 8.56 -27.91 -4.84
N SER A 739 7.80 -28.49 -3.91
CA SER A 739 8.37 -29.26 -2.81
C SER A 739 9.10 -30.51 -3.29
N ASN A 740 8.56 -31.24 -4.26
CA ASN A 740 9.23 -32.42 -4.84
C ASN A 740 10.56 -32.04 -5.50
N ILE A 741 10.62 -30.90 -6.20
CA ILE A 741 11.88 -30.36 -6.73
C ILE A 741 12.91 -30.14 -5.60
N LEU A 742 12.48 -29.52 -4.50
CA LEU A 742 13.37 -29.25 -3.36
C LEU A 742 13.76 -30.51 -2.58
N PHE A 743 12.86 -31.49 -2.42
CA PHE A 743 13.19 -32.76 -1.78
C PHE A 743 14.28 -33.52 -2.54
N ARG A 744 14.22 -33.54 -3.87
CA ARG A 744 15.29 -34.11 -4.71
C ARG A 744 16.64 -33.44 -4.42
N GLU A 745 16.68 -32.11 -4.35
CA GLU A 745 17.91 -31.37 -4.01
C GLU A 745 18.37 -31.67 -2.57
N PHE A 746 17.48 -31.59 -1.59
CA PHE A 746 17.81 -31.75 -0.18
C PHE A 746 18.27 -33.16 0.17
N ALA A 747 17.72 -34.19 -0.50
CA ALA A 747 18.10 -35.57 -0.28
C ALA A 747 19.55 -35.84 -0.73
N LEU A 748 19.95 -35.23 -1.86
CA LEU A 748 21.32 -35.33 -2.37
C LEU A 748 22.35 -34.58 -1.51
N ILE A 749 21.91 -33.53 -0.79
CA ILE A 749 22.75 -32.85 0.22
C ILE A 749 22.87 -33.72 1.48
N ALA A 750 21.78 -34.35 1.94
CA ALA A 750 21.72 -35.03 3.24
C ALA A 750 22.26 -36.47 3.26
N MET A 751 23.14 -36.86 2.34
CA MET A 751 23.62 -38.24 2.24
C MET A 751 24.60 -38.64 3.36
N TRP A 752 25.16 -37.68 4.10
CA TRP A 752 26.06 -37.97 5.22
C TRP A 752 25.37 -38.72 6.38
N ARG A 753 26.15 -39.57 7.05
CA ARG A 753 25.76 -40.30 8.25
C ARG A 753 26.15 -39.52 9.52
N VAL A 754 25.47 -38.40 9.75
CA VAL A 754 25.65 -37.55 10.94
C VAL A 754 24.31 -37.30 11.65
N PRO A 755 24.30 -37.04 12.97
CA PRO A 755 23.05 -36.89 13.72
C PRO A 755 22.26 -35.63 13.36
N ALA A 756 22.85 -34.66 12.65
CA ALA A 756 22.17 -33.42 12.27
C ALA A 756 21.07 -33.67 11.24
N THR A 757 19.85 -33.23 11.54
CA THR A 757 18.68 -33.38 10.66
C THR A 757 18.68 -32.35 9.52
N PRO A 758 18.26 -32.72 8.30
CA PRO A 758 18.14 -31.80 7.18
C PRO A 758 16.98 -30.81 7.40
N VAL A 759 17.27 -29.65 7.98
CA VAL A 759 16.28 -28.66 8.42
C VAL A 759 15.34 -28.22 7.30
N GLY A 760 15.83 -28.06 6.07
CA GLY A 760 15.02 -27.70 4.91
C GLY A 760 13.91 -28.72 4.61
N ALA A 761 14.22 -30.02 4.63
CA ALA A 761 13.24 -31.08 4.33
C ALA A 761 12.16 -31.17 5.42
N HIS A 762 12.54 -31.14 6.69
CA HIS A 762 11.57 -31.15 7.80
C HIS A 762 10.65 -29.92 7.80
N THR A 763 11.21 -28.75 7.47
CA THR A 763 10.44 -27.51 7.34
C THR A 763 9.39 -27.64 6.22
N LEU A 764 9.76 -28.17 5.05
CA LEU A 764 8.80 -28.44 3.97
C LEU A 764 7.69 -29.39 4.38
N LEU A 765 8.03 -30.52 5.02
CA LEU A 765 7.05 -31.49 5.50
C LEU A 765 6.05 -30.83 6.48
N SER A 766 6.55 -29.99 7.39
CA SER A 766 5.70 -29.25 8.32
C SER A 766 4.73 -28.29 7.63
N PHE A 767 5.14 -27.60 6.56
CA PHE A 767 4.28 -26.64 5.86
C PHE A 767 3.20 -27.34 5.02
N LEU A 768 3.48 -28.54 4.53
CA LEU A 768 2.53 -29.31 3.71
C LEU A 768 1.51 -30.11 4.54
N ALA A 769 1.75 -30.29 5.84
CA ALA A 769 0.87 -31.09 6.71
C ALA A 769 -0.60 -30.60 6.70
N GLU A 770 -0.82 -29.29 6.80
CA GLU A 770 -2.17 -28.71 6.83
C GLU A 770 -2.87 -28.72 5.45
N PRO A 771 -2.25 -28.26 4.34
CA PRO A 771 -2.84 -28.37 3.01
C PRO A 771 -3.25 -29.81 2.63
N LEU A 772 -2.43 -30.80 3.00
CA LEU A 772 -2.72 -32.21 2.73
C LEU A 772 -3.85 -32.77 3.60
N LYS A 773 -3.98 -32.31 4.84
CA LYS A 773 -5.13 -32.66 5.70
C LYS A 773 -6.44 -32.19 5.07
N GLN A 774 -6.47 -30.96 4.53
CA GLN A 774 -7.65 -30.41 3.86
C GLN A 774 -8.03 -31.20 2.59
N LEU A 775 -7.05 -31.74 1.86
CA LEU A 775 -7.28 -32.63 0.72
C LEU A 775 -7.91 -33.97 1.16
N SER A 776 -7.43 -34.55 2.27
CA SER A 776 -7.98 -35.82 2.79
C SER A 776 -9.47 -35.74 3.17
N GLU A 777 -9.94 -34.53 3.49
CA GLU A 777 -11.34 -34.27 3.83
C GLU A 777 -12.22 -34.05 2.57
N ASN A 778 -11.64 -33.79 1.39
CA ASN A 778 -12.36 -33.54 0.13
C ASN A 778 -11.65 -34.17 -1.11
N PRO A 779 -11.84 -35.48 -1.38
CA PRO A 779 -11.13 -36.21 -2.44
C PRO A 779 -11.63 -35.96 -3.87
N ASP A 780 -12.79 -35.33 -4.07
CA ASP A 780 -13.43 -35.16 -5.39
C ASP A 780 -12.74 -34.14 -6.32
N THR A 781 -11.63 -33.51 -5.90
CA THR A 781 -10.92 -32.43 -6.62
C THR A 781 -9.59 -32.84 -7.25
N LEU A 782 -9.28 -34.14 -7.32
CA LEU A 782 -7.97 -34.60 -7.82
C LEU A 782 -7.95 -34.72 -9.36
N GLU A 783 -7.20 -33.84 -10.03
CA GLU A 783 -6.75 -34.06 -11.42
C GLU A 783 -5.62 -35.10 -11.44
N ASP A 784 -5.44 -35.81 -12.56
CA ASP A 784 -4.41 -36.86 -12.72
C ASP A 784 -3.00 -36.35 -12.36
N TYR A 785 -2.66 -35.11 -12.68
CA TYR A 785 -1.37 -34.47 -12.35
C TYR A 785 -1.14 -34.24 -10.86
N VAL A 786 -2.19 -34.07 -10.06
CA VAL A 786 -2.08 -33.97 -8.60
C VAL A 786 -1.72 -35.33 -8.01
N SER A 787 -2.19 -36.42 -8.62
CA SER A 787 -1.95 -37.79 -8.12
C SER A 787 -0.48 -38.20 -8.17
N GLU A 788 0.23 -37.90 -9.27
CA GLU A 788 1.66 -38.23 -9.41
C GLU A 788 2.53 -37.43 -8.45
N ASN A 789 2.29 -36.12 -8.35
CA ASN A 789 3.04 -35.26 -7.43
C ASN A 789 2.77 -35.59 -5.96
N LEU A 790 1.54 -36.00 -5.65
CA LEU A 790 1.18 -36.48 -4.31
C LEU A 790 1.87 -37.81 -4.01
N GLN A 791 1.94 -38.73 -4.97
CA GLN A 791 2.65 -40.01 -4.81
C GLN A 791 4.14 -39.78 -4.55
N GLU A 792 4.78 -38.93 -5.36
CA GLU A 792 6.19 -38.56 -5.14
C GLU A 792 6.40 -37.91 -3.76
N PHE A 793 5.48 -37.05 -3.32
CA PHE A 793 5.55 -36.46 -1.99
C PHE A 793 5.47 -37.52 -0.88
N GLN A 794 4.59 -38.51 -1.01
CA GLN A 794 4.46 -39.60 -0.04
C GLN A 794 5.75 -40.42 0.06
N ASP A 795 6.34 -40.74 -1.08
CA ASP A 795 7.65 -41.42 -1.16
C ASP A 795 8.74 -40.61 -0.43
N TRP A 796 8.76 -39.29 -0.60
CA TRP A 796 9.70 -38.42 0.13
C TRP A 796 9.42 -38.35 1.62
N ASN A 797 8.16 -38.22 2.03
CA ASN A 797 7.77 -38.16 3.44
C ASN A 797 8.24 -39.40 4.20
N GLU A 798 8.11 -40.58 3.60
CA GLU A 798 8.55 -41.83 4.20
C GLU A 798 10.07 -41.96 4.21
N TYR A 799 10.75 -41.59 3.13
CA TYR A 799 12.22 -41.57 3.09
C TYR A 799 12.79 -40.69 4.21
N TYR A 800 12.28 -39.46 4.37
CA TYR A 800 12.72 -38.57 5.44
C TYR A 800 12.29 -39.03 6.84
N SER A 801 11.21 -39.81 6.95
CA SER A 801 10.86 -40.50 8.21
C SER A 801 11.93 -41.54 8.58
N CYS A 802 12.37 -42.35 7.62
CA CYS A 802 13.46 -43.32 7.82
C CYS A 802 14.79 -42.62 8.15
N ASP A 803 15.14 -41.56 7.42
CA ASP A 803 16.34 -40.74 7.67
C ASP A 803 16.33 -40.13 9.09
N ALA A 804 15.19 -39.60 9.53
CA ALA A 804 15.04 -39.01 10.86
C ALA A 804 15.21 -40.06 11.98
N LYS A 805 14.63 -41.26 11.82
CA LYS A 805 14.81 -42.37 12.78
C LYS A 805 16.26 -42.81 12.86
N TYR A 806 16.92 -42.96 11.71
CA TYR A 806 18.35 -43.31 11.64
C TYR A 806 19.22 -42.27 12.34
N ARG A 807 19.01 -40.97 12.09
CA ARG A 807 19.80 -39.91 12.74
C ARG A 807 19.55 -39.83 14.24
N ASN A 808 18.31 -40.09 14.68
CA ASN A 808 17.98 -40.16 16.11
C ASN A 808 18.71 -41.34 16.79
N TRP A 809 18.71 -42.50 16.15
CA TRP A 809 19.52 -43.64 16.61
C TRP A 809 21.01 -43.31 16.66
N LEU A 810 21.55 -42.70 15.60
CA LEU A 810 22.97 -42.34 15.52
C LEU A 810 23.35 -41.33 16.61
N LYS A 811 22.45 -40.40 16.95
CA LYS A 811 22.62 -39.48 18.07
C LYS A 811 22.77 -40.23 19.38
N PHE A 812 21.88 -41.18 19.67
CA PHE A 812 22.00 -42.01 20.88
C PHE A 812 23.29 -42.82 20.90
N GLN A 813 23.73 -43.37 19.76
CA GLN A 813 24.99 -44.10 19.68
C GLN A 813 26.21 -43.24 19.99
N LEU A 814 26.26 -42.02 19.45
CA LEU A 814 27.36 -41.09 19.69
C LEU A 814 27.37 -40.58 21.14
N GLU A 815 26.20 -40.24 21.69
CA GLU A 815 26.06 -39.86 23.11
C GLU A 815 26.50 -41.00 24.03
N ASN A 816 26.15 -42.25 23.70
CA ASN A 816 26.55 -43.41 24.48
C ASN A 816 28.06 -43.70 24.39
N ALA A 817 28.70 -43.42 23.25
CA ALA A 817 30.14 -43.62 23.06
C ALA A 817 31.01 -42.66 23.89
N GLU A 818 30.48 -41.50 24.28
CA GLU A 818 31.18 -40.50 25.10
C GLU A 818 31.15 -40.80 26.61
N VAL A 819 30.29 -41.73 27.05
CA VAL A 819 30.06 -42.05 28.47
C VAL A 819 30.83 -43.32 28.88
N THR A 820 31.59 -43.26 29.96
CA THR A 820 32.41 -44.40 30.45
C THR A 820 31.63 -45.48 31.21
N GLU A 821 30.47 -45.15 31.79
CA GLU A 821 29.56 -46.09 32.46
C GLU A 821 28.12 -45.84 31.97
N LEU A 822 27.66 -46.66 31.02
CA LEU A 822 26.33 -46.56 30.42
C LEU A 822 25.26 -47.14 31.35
N SER A 823 24.14 -46.44 31.50
CA SER A 823 22.97 -46.99 32.19
C SER A 823 22.22 -48.01 31.32
N GLU A 824 21.55 -48.97 31.96
CA GLU A 824 20.73 -49.97 31.27
C GLU A 824 19.58 -49.32 30.48
N GLU A 825 19.08 -48.16 30.94
CA GLU A 825 18.04 -47.38 30.25
C GLU A 825 18.55 -46.71 28.96
N GLU A 826 19.78 -46.19 28.95
CA GLU A 826 20.39 -45.54 27.77
C GLU A 826 20.73 -46.56 26.67
N ASN A 827 21.22 -47.73 27.07
CA ASN A 827 21.41 -48.85 26.15
C ASN A 827 20.07 -49.34 25.57
N GLN A 828 19.04 -49.47 26.40
CA GLN A 828 17.72 -49.89 25.94
C GLN A 828 17.10 -48.88 24.96
N LYS A 829 17.29 -47.57 25.17
CA LYS A 829 16.82 -46.53 24.24
C LYS A 829 17.50 -46.64 22.87
N ALA A 830 18.81 -46.83 22.83
CA ALA A 830 19.56 -47.01 21.59
C ALA A 830 19.10 -48.27 20.82
N VAL A 831 18.88 -49.39 21.52
CA VAL A 831 18.39 -50.65 20.92
C VAL A 831 16.97 -50.49 20.37
N VAL A 832 16.07 -49.82 21.08
CA VAL A 832 14.70 -49.57 20.59
C VAL A 832 14.72 -48.68 19.34
N ALA A 833 15.47 -47.57 19.37
CA ALA A 833 15.62 -46.68 18.23
C ALA A 833 16.26 -47.39 17.01
N ALA A 834 17.20 -48.32 17.24
CA ALA A 834 17.82 -49.13 16.21
C ALA A 834 16.79 -50.05 15.52
N LYS A 835 15.99 -50.79 16.31
CA LYS A 835 14.92 -51.65 15.77
C LYS A 835 13.90 -50.85 14.97
N GLU A 836 13.41 -49.74 15.53
CA GLU A 836 12.47 -48.85 14.84
C GLU A 836 13.03 -48.27 13.53
N THR A 837 14.33 -48.00 13.47
CA THR A 837 15.01 -47.53 12.25
C THR A 837 15.06 -48.63 11.20
N LEU A 838 15.44 -49.85 11.59
CA LEU A 838 15.56 -50.99 10.69
C LEU A 838 14.19 -51.39 10.13
N ASP A 839 13.18 -51.56 10.99
CA ASP A 839 11.81 -51.92 10.61
C ASP A 839 11.20 -50.90 9.63
N SER A 840 11.41 -49.61 9.89
CA SER A 840 10.92 -48.53 9.03
C SER A 840 11.60 -48.53 7.67
N SER A 841 12.91 -48.78 7.65
CA SER A 841 13.70 -48.80 6.41
C SER A 841 13.35 -50.01 5.55
N LEU A 842 13.21 -51.19 6.16
CA LEU A 842 12.77 -52.42 5.49
C LEU A 842 11.36 -52.28 4.89
N SER A 843 10.43 -51.67 5.63
CA SER A 843 9.07 -51.39 5.14
C SER A 843 9.05 -50.54 3.86
N LEU A 844 9.99 -49.59 3.73
CA LEU A 844 10.14 -48.80 2.50
C LEU A 844 10.80 -49.61 1.38
N LEU A 845 11.83 -50.39 1.72
CA LEU A 845 12.66 -51.13 0.76
C LEU A 845 11.95 -52.35 0.15
N LEU A 846 11.06 -53.02 0.91
CA LEU A 846 10.40 -54.27 0.52
C LEU A 846 9.08 -54.07 -0.24
N ARG A 847 8.77 -52.85 -0.70
CA ARG A 847 7.53 -52.55 -1.44
C ARG A 847 7.52 -53.23 -2.80
N GLN A 848 6.50 -54.06 -3.04
CA GLN A 848 6.32 -54.76 -4.32
C GLN A 848 5.38 -54.03 -5.30
N ASP A 849 4.24 -53.53 -4.83
CA ASP A 849 3.21 -52.94 -5.72
C ASP A 849 3.51 -51.50 -6.17
N ASN A 850 4.31 -50.76 -5.39
CA ASN A 850 4.74 -49.39 -5.70
C ASN A 850 6.15 -49.12 -5.14
N PRO A 851 7.20 -49.52 -5.88
CA PRO A 851 8.57 -49.28 -5.45
C PRO A 851 8.89 -47.78 -5.38
N TRP A 852 9.66 -47.38 -4.37
CA TRP A 852 9.99 -45.98 -4.07
C TRP A 852 10.49 -45.21 -5.30
N MET A 853 9.85 -44.11 -5.68
CA MET A 853 10.23 -43.25 -6.81
C MET A 853 10.20 -43.96 -8.18
N THR A 854 9.30 -44.94 -8.37
CA THR A 854 9.04 -45.55 -9.69
C THR A 854 7.70 -45.11 -10.24
N PHE A 855 7.67 -44.67 -11.49
CA PHE A 855 6.47 -44.18 -12.17
C PHE A 855 6.29 -44.95 -13.47
N LEU A 856 5.11 -45.53 -13.67
CA LEU A 856 4.81 -46.38 -14.83
C LEU A 856 4.50 -45.56 -16.11
N GLU A 857 4.17 -44.28 -15.96
CA GLU A 857 3.63 -43.43 -17.03
C GLU A 857 4.30 -42.03 -17.10
N ASP A 858 5.63 -41.93 -16.97
CA ASP A 858 6.28 -40.68 -17.42
C ASP A 858 5.96 -40.52 -18.91
N HIS A 859 5.19 -39.48 -19.26
CA HIS A 859 4.68 -39.19 -20.60
C HIS A 859 5.65 -39.66 -21.68
N VAL A 860 5.34 -40.79 -22.31
CA VAL A 860 6.24 -41.43 -23.27
C VAL A 860 6.50 -40.42 -24.39
N PHE A 861 7.70 -39.87 -24.42
CA PHE A 861 8.07 -38.87 -25.41
C PHE A 861 8.27 -39.58 -26.76
N GLU A 862 7.19 -39.66 -27.54
CA GLU A 862 7.19 -40.21 -28.90
C GLU A 862 7.49 -39.08 -29.89
N SER A 863 8.76 -38.64 -29.96
CA SER A 863 9.24 -37.70 -30.98
C SER A 863 10.03 -38.44 -32.07
N GLU A 864 9.81 -38.07 -33.34
CA GLU A 864 10.55 -38.58 -34.50
C GLU A 864 11.88 -37.81 -34.77
N GLU A 865 12.18 -36.75 -34.01
CA GLU A 865 13.39 -35.92 -34.19
C GLU A 865 14.49 -36.22 -33.15
N TYR A 866 15.76 -36.07 -33.55
CA TYR A 866 16.94 -36.28 -32.69
C TYR A 866 16.98 -35.27 -31.53
N MET A 867 16.53 -35.69 -30.35
CA MET A 867 16.50 -34.89 -29.12
C MET A 867 17.72 -35.19 -28.22
N PHE A 868 18.18 -34.19 -27.49
CA PHE A 868 19.22 -34.32 -26.48
C PHE A 868 18.60 -34.26 -25.08
N LEU A 869 19.27 -34.87 -24.11
CA LEU A 869 19.01 -34.78 -22.69
C LEU A 869 20.06 -33.87 -22.08
N GLU A 870 19.66 -32.97 -21.19
CA GLU A 870 20.53 -32.06 -20.48
C GLU A 870 20.27 -32.09 -18.98
N LEU A 871 21.33 -32.25 -18.18
CA LEU A 871 21.31 -32.13 -16.72
C LEU A 871 22.18 -30.95 -16.32
N HIS A 872 21.59 -29.99 -15.61
CA HIS A 872 22.24 -28.78 -15.12
C HIS A 872 22.29 -28.85 -13.60
N ALA A 873 23.50 -28.85 -13.05
CA ALA A 873 23.75 -28.91 -11.63
C ALA A 873 24.65 -27.74 -11.21
N THR A 874 24.24 -26.98 -10.19
CA THR A 874 25.12 -26.03 -9.50
C THR A 874 25.44 -26.60 -8.13
N ALA A 875 26.71 -26.79 -7.81
CA ALA A 875 27.12 -27.48 -6.59
C ALA A 875 28.40 -26.86 -5.98
N MET A 876 28.65 -27.13 -4.71
CA MET A 876 29.96 -26.92 -4.09
C MET A 876 30.73 -28.24 -4.02
N LEU A 877 32.05 -28.15 -4.01
CA LEU A 877 32.90 -29.32 -3.81
C LEU A 877 33.27 -29.42 -2.33
N CYS A 878 32.97 -30.55 -1.70
CA CYS A 878 33.23 -30.78 -0.29
C CYS A 878 34.29 -31.87 -0.12
N LEU A 879 35.34 -31.57 0.66
CA LEU A 879 36.36 -32.54 1.02
C LEU A 879 35.77 -33.61 1.96
N PRO A 880 36.42 -34.79 2.08
CA PRO A 880 36.01 -35.82 3.06
C PRO A 880 35.95 -35.31 4.52
N SER A 881 36.70 -34.24 4.83
CA SER A 881 36.67 -33.57 6.14
C SER A 881 35.39 -32.77 6.40
N GLY A 882 34.56 -32.55 5.37
CA GLY A 882 33.39 -31.66 5.41
C GLY A 882 33.70 -30.21 5.05
N GLU A 883 34.97 -29.85 4.83
CA GLU A 883 35.39 -28.50 4.43
C GLU A 883 35.12 -28.24 2.93
N CYS A 884 34.74 -27.02 2.59
CA CYS A 884 34.49 -26.61 1.20
C CYS A 884 35.81 -26.38 0.43
N LEU A 885 35.95 -27.05 -0.72
CA LEU A 885 37.04 -26.87 -1.67
C LEU A 885 36.72 -25.72 -2.62
N ARG A 886 37.49 -24.64 -2.55
CA ARG A 886 37.34 -23.52 -3.49
C ARG A 886 37.77 -23.95 -4.91
N PRO A 887 36.88 -23.87 -5.92
CA PRO A 887 37.20 -24.29 -7.27
C PRO A 887 38.13 -23.30 -7.97
N ASP A 888 39.03 -23.84 -8.80
CA ASP A 888 39.82 -23.09 -9.78
C ASP A 888 39.73 -23.76 -11.16
N ALA A 889 40.36 -23.16 -12.17
CA ALA A 889 40.32 -23.69 -13.54
C ALA A 889 40.91 -25.12 -13.64
N THR A 890 41.91 -25.44 -12.82
CA THR A 890 42.53 -26.76 -12.76
C THR A 890 41.60 -27.80 -12.14
N VAL A 891 40.92 -27.46 -11.04
CA VAL A 891 39.90 -28.31 -10.40
C VAL A 891 38.74 -28.55 -11.35
N CYS A 892 38.25 -27.53 -12.06
CA CYS A 892 37.18 -27.68 -13.04
C CYS A 892 37.57 -28.62 -14.19
N ALA A 893 38.78 -28.47 -14.74
CA ALA A 893 39.28 -29.34 -15.81
C ALA A 893 39.48 -30.79 -15.32
N ALA A 894 39.97 -30.98 -14.09
CA ALA A 894 40.12 -32.30 -13.48
C ALA A 894 38.76 -32.98 -13.24
N LEU A 895 37.78 -32.24 -12.71
CA LEU A 895 36.42 -32.73 -12.50
C LEU A 895 35.75 -33.10 -13.83
N MET A 896 35.87 -32.25 -14.84
CA MET A 896 35.35 -32.53 -16.19
C MET A 896 35.94 -33.83 -16.76
N SER A 897 37.26 -34.00 -16.68
CA SER A 897 37.95 -35.23 -17.11
C SER A 897 37.49 -36.46 -16.33
N ALA A 898 37.29 -36.30 -15.02
CA ALA A 898 36.83 -37.39 -14.16
C ALA A 898 35.40 -37.81 -14.49
N LEU A 899 34.48 -36.87 -14.73
CA LEU A 899 33.11 -37.14 -15.15
C LEU A 899 33.04 -37.85 -16.52
N TYR A 900 33.88 -37.47 -17.49
CA TYR A 900 34.00 -38.22 -18.74
C TYR A 900 34.47 -39.67 -18.51
N SER A 901 35.37 -39.89 -17.55
CA SER A 901 35.91 -41.22 -17.24
C SER A 901 34.94 -42.14 -16.48
N SER A 902 33.80 -41.61 -16.02
CA SER A 902 32.74 -42.41 -15.39
C SER A 902 32.00 -43.31 -16.37
N VAL A 903 32.17 -43.11 -17.68
CA VAL A 903 31.61 -43.93 -18.76
C VAL A 903 32.69 -44.38 -19.74
N SER A 904 32.43 -45.46 -20.48
CA SER A 904 33.36 -45.96 -21.51
C SER A 904 33.44 -45.01 -22.71
N GLU A 905 34.59 -44.98 -23.40
CA GLU A 905 34.78 -44.16 -24.61
C GLU A 905 33.74 -44.45 -25.72
N GLU A 906 33.29 -45.71 -25.86
CA GLU A 906 32.25 -46.10 -26.81
C GLU A 906 30.94 -45.35 -26.53
N ILE A 907 30.50 -45.35 -25.28
CA ILE A 907 29.29 -44.64 -24.84
C ILE A 907 29.42 -43.13 -25.06
N VAL A 908 30.60 -42.53 -24.81
CA VAL A 908 30.82 -41.08 -25.05
C VAL A 908 30.59 -40.73 -26.51
N LEU A 909 31.09 -41.55 -27.44
CA LEU A 909 30.95 -41.33 -28.87
C LEU A 909 29.52 -41.61 -29.36
N ASP A 910 28.95 -42.75 -28.96
CA ASP A 910 27.63 -43.20 -29.42
C ASP A 910 26.51 -42.30 -28.90
N ARG A 911 26.60 -41.87 -27.63
CA ARG A 911 25.64 -40.96 -27.01
C ARG A 911 25.99 -39.49 -27.22
N GLN A 912 27.10 -39.16 -27.89
CA GLN A 912 27.60 -37.79 -28.03
C GLN A 912 27.63 -37.04 -26.69
N LEU A 913 28.13 -37.70 -25.64
CA LEU A 913 28.15 -37.13 -24.30
C LEU A 913 29.06 -35.90 -24.26
N MET A 914 28.53 -34.80 -23.75
CA MET A 914 29.27 -33.59 -23.45
C MET A 914 29.18 -33.30 -21.95
N VAL A 915 30.33 -33.01 -21.35
CA VAL A 915 30.47 -32.56 -19.97
C VAL A 915 31.12 -31.19 -20.00
N ASN A 916 30.46 -30.21 -19.38
CA ASN A 916 31.01 -28.89 -19.14
C ASN A 916 31.01 -28.60 -17.64
N VAL A 917 32.11 -28.01 -17.15
CA VAL A 917 32.31 -27.64 -15.75
C VAL A 917 32.96 -26.27 -15.73
N SER A 918 32.30 -25.31 -15.09
CA SER A 918 32.78 -23.93 -14.94
C SER A 918 32.55 -23.41 -13.53
N ILE A 919 33.34 -22.43 -13.10
CA ILE A 919 33.10 -21.72 -11.84
C ILE A 919 31.87 -20.83 -12.03
N SER A 920 30.96 -20.82 -11.06
CA SER A 920 29.78 -19.97 -11.14
C SER A 920 30.15 -18.49 -11.16
N SER A 921 29.46 -17.72 -11.99
CA SER A 921 29.65 -16.27 -12.07
C SER A 921 29.08 -15.52 -10.85
N ARG A 922 28.17 -16.15 -10.10
CA ARG A 922 27.46 -15.55 -8.97
C ARG A 922 28.10 -15.85 -7.62
N ASP A 923 28.81 -16.97 -7.52
CA ASP A 923 29.50 -17.41 -6.31
C ASP A 923 30.80 -18.13 -6.63
N SER A 924 31.91 -17.63 -6.07
CA SER A 924 33.25 -18.18 -6.29
C SER A 924 33.52 -19.53 -5.63
N TYR A 925 32.61 -20.04 -4.79
CA TYR A 925 32.70 -21.38 -4.20
C TYR A 925 31.86 -22.43 -4.93
N CYS A 926 30.95 -22.00 -5.81
CA CYS A 926 30.08 -22.90 -6.57
C CYS A 926 30.65 -23.20 -7.96
N ILE A 927 30.41 -24.42 -8.43
CA ILE A 927 30.64 -24.87 -9.81
C ILE A 927 29.31 -25.10 -10.51
N GLU A 928 29.29 -24.87 -11.82
CA GLU A 928 28.21 -25.18 -12.73
C GLU A 928 28.63 -26.37 -13.59
N VAL A 929 27.87 -27.47 -13.52
CA VAL A 929 28.08 -28.71 -14.25
C VAL A 929 26.92 -28.90 -15.21
N VAL A 930 27.22 -28.99 -16.50
CA VAL A 930 26.24 -29.25 -17.55
C VAL A 930 26.61 -30.55 -18.25
N LEU A 931 25.74 -31.55 -18.14
CA LEU A 931 25.87 -32.83 -18.84
C LEU A 931 24.85 -32.89 -19.96
N ARG A 932 25.26 -33.24 -21.18
CA ARG A 932 24.38 -33.36 -22.35
C ARG A 932 24.64 -34.63 -23.12
N CYS A 933 23.61 -35.39 -23.50
CA CYS A 933 23.76 -36.57 -24.35
C CYS A 933 22.56 -36.79 -25.28
N LEU A 934 22.71 -37.62 -26.30
CA LEU A 934 21.64 -37.99 -27.23
C LEU A 934 20.62 -38.91 -26.53
N ALA A 935 19.32 -38.66 -26.69
CA ALA A 935 18.26 -39.54 -26.18
C ALA A 935 18.17 -40.84 -26.99
N ILE A 936 17.94 -41.98 -26.33
CA ILE A 936 17.77 -43.29 -26.97
C ILE A 936 16.59 -44.06 -26.35
N LYS A 937 16.17 -45.15 -27.00
CA LYS A 937 15.13 -46.02 -26.44
C LYS A 937 15.56 -46.59 -25.08
N GLY A 938 14.74 -46.39 -24.05
CA GLY A 938 14.99 -46.76 -22.66
C GLY A 938 15.64 -45.64 -21.83
N ASP A 939 16.23 -44.62 -22.46
CA ASP A 939 16.86 -43.47 -21.81
C ASP A 939 16.59 -42.19 -22.60
N GLY A 940 15.49 -41.53 -22.24
CA GLY A 940 14.92 -40.35 -22.90
C GLY A 940 13.83 -40.64 -23.93
N LEU A 941 13.75 -41.85 -24.49
CA LEU A 941 12.70 -42.24 -25.44
C LEU A 941 12.05 -43.56 -25.04
N GLY A 942 10.72 -43.68 -25.16
CA GLY A 942 10.00 -44.90 -24.77
C GLY A 942 9.94 -45.13 -23.25
N PRO A 943 9.42 -46.28 -22.79
CA PRO A 943 9.24 -46.55 -21.36
C PRO A 943 10.58 -46.76 -20.62
N HIS A 944 10.69 -46.19 -19.43
CA HIS A 944 11.89 -46.23 -18.58
C HIS A 944 11.88 -47.40 -17.59
N ASN A 945 11.91 -48.64 -18.09
CA ASN A 945 11.75 -49.84 -17.26
C ASN A 945 12.77 -49.99 -16.10
N ALA A 946 13.95 -49.39 -16.23
CA ALA A 946 15.00 -49.47 -15.19
C ALA A 946 14.84 -48.43 -14.06
N ASN A 947 14.09 -47.34 -14.29
CA ASN A 947 13.91 -46.24 -13.33
C ASN A 947 15.22 -45.75 -12.68
N ASP A 948 16.32 -45.74 -13.42
CA ASP A 948 17.67 -45.44 -12.94
C ASP A 948 18.19 -44.07 -13.41
N GLY A 949 17.37 -43.36 -14.20
CA GLY A 949 17.67 -42.03 -14.76
C GLY A 949 18.69 -42.05 -15.89
N GLY A 950 19.04 -43.24 -16.40
CA GLY A 950 19.95 -43.41 -17.53
C GLY A 950 21.37 -42.92 -17.30
N ILE A 951 22.04 -42.53 -18.40
CA ILE A 951 23.47 -42.22 -18.38
C ILE A 951 23.80 -40.94 -17.60
N LEU A 952 22.99 -39.88 -17.73
CA LEU A 952 23.29 -38.59 -17.09
C LEU A 952 23.20 -38.71 -15.56
N SER A 953 22.19 -39.45 -15.08
CA SER A 953 22.04 -39.83 -13.68
C SER A 953 23.25 -40.62 -13.17
N ALA A 954 23.72 -41.63 -13.92
CA ALA A 954 24.87 -42.45 -13.53
C ALA A 954 26.18 -41.63 -13.42
N VAL A 955 26.44 -40.76 -14.40
CA VAL A 955 27.63 -39.88 -14.39
C VAL A 955 27.58 -38.90 -13.23
N ALA A 956 26.43 -38.27 -12.99
CA ALA A 956 26.25 -37.32 -11.91
C ALA A 956 26.36 -38.00 -10.52
N ALA A 957 25.77 -39.19 -10.35
CA ALA A 957 25.83 -39.98 -9.12
C ALA A 957 27.27 -40.26 -8.66
N ALA A 958 28.20 -40.52 -9.59
CA ALA A 958 29.61 -40.72 -9.25
C ALA A 958 30.25 -39.49 -8.59
N GLY A 959 29.84 -38.27 -9.01
CA GLY A 959 30.28 -37.02 -8.39
C GLY A 959 29.64 -36.78 -7.02
N PHE A 960 28.34 -37.03 -6.88
CA PHE A 960 27.63 -36.89 -5.61
C PHE A 960 28.13 -37.84 -4.52
N LYS A 961 28.45 -39.09 -4.89
CA LYS A 961 29.00 -40.10 -3.97
C LYS A 961 30.48 -39.89 -3.65
N GLY A 962 31.19 -39.04 -4.40
CA GLY A 962 32.62 -38.78 -4.23
C GLY A 962 33.53 -39.91 -4.72
N GLU A 963 33.09 -40.65 -5.75
CA GLU A 963 33.68 -41.91 -6.22
C GLU A 963 34.31 -41.77 -7.62
N LEU A 964 34.72 -40.56 -7.97
CA LEU A 964 35.32 -40.25 -9.26
C LEU A 964 36.75 -40.78 -9.35
N THR A 965 36.97 -41.82 -10.17
CA THR A 965 38.23 -42.59 -10.27
C THR A 965 39.48 -41.78 -10.64
N ARG A 966 39.32 -40.61 -11.28
CA ARG A 966 40.41 -39.71 -11.70
C ARG A 966 40.39 -38.35 -10.99
N PHE A 967 39.70 -38.27 -9.86
CA PHE A 967 39.61 -37.07 -9.04
C PHE A 967 40.15 -37.33 -7.63
N GLN A 968 40.11 -36.30 -6.77
CA GLN A 968 40.49 -36.48 -5.38
C GLN A 968 39.46 -37.38 -4.67
N ALA A 969 39.96 -38.45 -4.05
CA ALA A 969 39.11 -39.47 -3.42
C ALA A 969 38.25 -38.88 -2.30
N GLY A 970 36.96 -39.22 -2.31
CA GLY A 970 35.97 -38.80 -1.31
C GLY A 970 35.54 -37.33 -1.38
N VAL A 971 35.91 -36.61 -2.44
CA VAL A 971 35.38 -35.25 -2.67
C VAL A 971 33.98 -35.36 -3.29
N THR A 972 32.98 -34.89 -2.57
CA THR A 972 31.57 -34.93 -2.99
C THR A 972 31.13 -33.61 -3.62
N MET A 973 30.05 -33.67 -4.39
CA MET A 973 29.34 -32.49 -4.89
C MET A 973 28.12 -32.20 -4.00
N ASP A 974 28.13 -31.13 -3.23
CA ASP A 974 26.98 -30.69 -2.45
C ASP A 974 26.09 -29.80 -3.33
N ILE A 975 24.92 -30.31 -3.72
CA ILE A 975 24.07 -29.65 -4.71
C ILE A 975 23.43 -28.36 -4.14
N SER A 976 23.50 -27.30 -4.93
CA SER A 976 22.76 -26.06 -4.72
C SER A 976 21.54 -25.97 -5.63
N ARG A 977 21.62 -26.42 -6.88
CA ARG A 977 20.46 -26.38 -7.79
C ARG A 977 20.57 -27.52 -8.79
N LEU A 978 19.47 -28.22 -9.06
CA LEU A 978 19.44 -29.33 -10.00
C LEU A 978 18.20 -29.28 -10.88
N ASP A 979 18.40 -29.22 -12.19
CA ASP A 979 17.32 -29.25 -13.18
C ASP A 979 17.72 -30.15 -14.36
N ALA A 980 16.76 -30.87 -14.95
CA ALA A 980 16.97 -31.72 -16.11
C ALA A 980 15.93 -31.42 -17.20
N TRP A 981 16.36 -31.42 -18.46
CA TRP A 981 15.58 -30.98 -19.60
C TRP A 981 15.84 -31.85 -20.83
N TYR A 982 14.85 -31.94 -21.70
CA TYR A 982 15.05 -32.25 -23.09
C TYR A 982 15.51 -30.98 -23.83
N SER A 983 16.45 -31.12 -24.76
CA SER A 983 16.95 -30.01 -25.56
C SER A 983 17.04 -30.33 -27.05
N SER A 984 16.84 -29.30 -27.87
CA SER A 984 17.02 -29.39 -29.32
C SER A 984 18.49 -29.56 -29.68
N LYS A 985 18.79 -29.90 -30.94
CA LYS A 985 20.17 -29.93 -31.44
C LYS A 985 20.90 -28.58 -31.26
N GLU A 986 20.16 -27.48 -31.32
CA GLU A 986 20.66 -26.11 -31.17
C GLU A 986 20.89 -25.70 -29.71
N GLY A 987 20.47 -26.52 -28.74
CA GLY A 987 20.66 -26.29 -27.30
C GLY A 987 19.55 -25.46 -26.65
N SER A 988 18.39 -25.32 -27.29
CA SER A 988 17.20 -24.74 -26.65
C SER A 988 16.56 -25.78 -25.72
N LEU A 989 16.34 -25.43 -24.46
CA LEU A 989 15.65 -26.28 -23.49
C LEU A 989 14.15 -26.29 -23.79
N GLU A 990 13.54 -27.47 -23.85
CA GLU A 990 12.15 -27.66 -24.26
C GLU A 990 11.27 -28.11 -23.10
N THR A 991 11.32 -29.40 -22.73
CA THR A 991 10.47 -30.02 -21.70
C THR A 991 11.30 -30.53 -20.53
N PRO A 992 10.80 -30.51 -19.29
CA PRO A 992 11.51 -31.09 -18.14
C PRO A 992 11.71 -32.61 -18.28
N ALA A 993 12.92 -33.10 -18.03
CA ALA A 993 13.28 -34.52 -18.02
C ALA A 993 13.38 -35.04 -16.59
N THR A 994 12.29 -34.98 -15.83
CA THR A 994 12.23 -35.29 -14.39
C THR A 994 12.71 -36.70 -14.03
N TYR A 995 12.51 -37.68 -14.93
CA TYR A 995 12.96 -39.06 -14.75
C TYR A 995 14.47 -39.18 -14.48
N ILE A 996 15.29 -38.29 -15.04
CA ILE A 996 16.76 -38.26 -14.84
C ILE A 996 17.06 -37.96 -13.37
N VAL A 997 16.41 -36.94 -12.81
CA VAL A 997 16.61 -36.52 -11.42
C VAL A 997 16.02 -37.54 -10.45
N ARG A 998 14.84 -38.10 -10.74
CA ARG A 998 14.23 -39.18 -9.94
C ARG A 998 15.16 -40.40 -9.88
N GLY A 999 15.68 -40.83 -11.03
CA GLY A 999 16.65 -41.91 -11.12
C GLY A 999 17.97 -41.61 -10.41
N LEU A 1000 18.43 -40.36 -10.43
CA LEU A 1000 19.60 -39.91 -9.68
C LEU A 1000 19.37 -40.02 -8.18
N CYS A 1001 18.22 -39.56 -7.68
CA CYS A 1001 17.82 -39.77 -6.29
C CYS A 1001 17.78 -41.26 -5.93
N ARG A 1002 17.26 -42.14 -6.80
CA ARG A 1002 17.31 -43.59 -6.59
C ARG A 1002 18.74 -44.13 -6.50
N ARG A 1003 19.63 -43.71 -7.40
CA ARG A 1003 21.04 -44.11 -7.39
C ARG A 1003 21.79 -43.65 -6.14
N CYS A 1004 21.38 -42.55 -5.52
CA CYS A 1004 22.05 -41.98 -4.36
C CYS A 1004 21.41 -42.43 -3.04
N CYS A 1005 20.09 -42.30 -2.91
CA CYS A 1005 19.35 -42.48 -1.66
C CYS A 1005 19.09 -43.95 -1.30
N LEU A 1006 18.76 -44.82 -2.27
CA LEU A 1006 18.45 -46.23 -1.96
C LEU A 1006 19.69 -47.01 -1.49
N PRO A 1007 20.86 -46.94 -2.17
CA PRO A 1007 22.07 -47.58 -1.65
C PRO A 1007 22.45 -47.06 -0.27
N GLU A 1008 22.33 -45.75 -0.04
CA GLU A 1008 22.66 -45.15 1.25
C GLU A 1008 21.69 -45.57 2.36
N LEU A 1009 20.39 -45.70 2.07
CA LEU A 1009 19.42 -46.25 3.02
C LEU A 1009 19.73 -47.70 3.41
N VAL A 1010 20.14 -48.52 2.44
CA VAL A 1010 20.57 -49.91 2.69
C VAL A 1010 21.85 -49.94 3.54
N LEU A 1011 22.86 -49.11 3.22
CA LEU A 1011 24.10 -49.05 3.99
C LEU A 1011 23.86 -48.59 5.43
N ARG A 1012 22.97 -47.62 5.63
CA ARG A 1012 22.52 -47.20 6.97
C ARG A 1012 21.80 -48.32 7.72
N SER A 1013 20.95 -49.09 7.03
CA SER A 1013 20.28 -50.26 7.61
C SER A 1013 21.28 -51.34 8.02
N MET A 1014 22.28 -51.63 7.17
CA MET A 1014 23.37 -52.55 7.48
C MET A 1014 24.18 -52.09 8.70
N GLN A 1015 24.50 -50.80 8.80
CA GLN A 1015 25.19 -50.24 9.95
C GLN A 1015 24.38 -50.40 11.25
N VAL A 1016 23.07 -50.17 11.20
CA VAL A 1016 22.16 -50.40 12.34
C VAL A 1016 22.10 -51.88 12.71
N SER A 1017 22.05 -52.79 11.72
CA SER A 1017 22.06 -54.24 11.94
C SER A 1017 23.34 -54.72 12.64
N VAL A 1018 24.50 -54.20 12.25
CA VAL A 1018 25.79 -54.51 12.91
C VAL A 1018 25.72 -54.09 14.38
N SER A 1019 25.29 -52.86 14.67
CA SER A 1019 25.18 -52.36 16.04
C SER A 1019 24.19 -53.15 16.90
N LEU A 1020 23.06 -53.58 16.33
CA LEU A 1020 22.10 -54.45 17.01
C LEU A 1020 22.71 -55.81 17.38
N MET A 1021 23.49 -56.40 16.47
CA MET A 1021 24.21 -57.66 16.72
C MET A 1021 25.27 -57.49 17.82
N GLU A 1022 26.07 -56.43 17.77
CA GLU A 1022 27.07 -56.10 18.81
C GLU A 1022 26.42 -55.89 20.19
N SER A 1023 25.19 -55.37 20.22
CA SER A 1023 24.41 -55.17 21.43
C SER A 1023 23.70 -56.43 21.93
N GLY A 1024 23.98 -57.60 21.36
CA GLY A 1024 23.35 -58.88 21.72
C GLY A 1024 21.87 -59.01 21.34
N ASN A 1025 21.38 -58.17 20.43
CA ASN A 1025 19.98 -58.10 19.98
C ASN A 1025 19.90 -58.37 18.47
N PRO A 1026 20.15 -59.61 18.00
CA PRO A 1026 20.22 -59.91 16.57
C PRO A 1026 18.88 -59.57 15.87
N PRO A 1027 18.91 -58.79 14.77
CA PRO A 1027 17.72 -58.51 13.98
C PRO A 1027 17.25 -59.76 13.20
N GLU A 1028 15.94 -59.98 13.11
CA GLU A 1028 15.35 -61.15 12.42
C GLU A 1028 15.49 -61.03 10.89
N ASP A 1029 15.45 -59.80 10.36
CA ASP A 1029 15.29 -59.52 8.93
C ASP A 1029 16.61 -59.12 8.22
N HIS A 1030 17.77 -59.40 8.83
CA HIS A 1030 19.08 -59.01 8.26
C HIS A 1030 19.35 -59.67 6.90
N ASP A 1031 19.03 -60.96 6.77
CA ASP A 1031 19.25 -61.71 5.53
C ASP A 1031 18.37 -61.16 4.39
N GLU A 1032 17.23 -60.52 4.69
CA GLU A 1032 16.37 -59.88 3.69
C GLU A 1032 17.05 -58.70 2.99
N LEU A 1033 17.92 -57.94 3.69
CA LEU A 1033 18.71 -56.87 3.07
C LEU A 1033 19.69 -57.41 2.03
N ILE A 1034 20.28 -58.59 2.30
CA ILE A 1034 21.21 -59.25 1.38
C ILE A 1034 20.45 -59.76 0.15
N GLU A 1035 19.31 -60.41 0.36
CA GLU A 1035 18.45 -60.90 -0.73
C GLU A 1035 17.93 -59.74 -1.59
N LEU A 1036 17.55 -58.61 -0.98
CA LEU A 1036 17.06 -57.43 -1.69
C LEU A 1036 18.11 -56.87 -2.66
N VAL A 1037 19.37 -56.74 -2.22
CA VAL A 1037 20.46 -56.21 -3.06
C VAL A 1037 20.89 -57.23 -4.12
N ALA A 1038 20.88 -58.54 -3.78
CA ALA A 1038 21.31 -59.60 -4.68
C ALA A 1038 20.25 -60.01 -5.72
N SER A 1039 18.98 -59.68 -5.50
CA SER A 1039 17.88 -60.04 -6.40
C SER A 1039 17.93 -59.25 -7.72
N ASP A 1040 17.93 -59.98 -8.83
CA ASP A 1040 17.80 -59.38 -10.17
C ASP A 1040 16.41 -58.76 -10.40
N GLU A 1041 15.39 -59.20 -9.65
CA GLU A 1041 14.00 -58.73 -9.79
C GLU A 1041 13.80 -57.33 -9.19
N THR A 1042 14.56 -56.97 -8.16
CA THR A 1042 14.47 -55.66 -7.48
C THR A 1042 15.28 -54.59 -8.23
N GLY A 1043 16.32 -55.00 -8.97
CA GLY A 1043 17.21 -54.11 -9.72
C GLY A 1043 18.15 -53.26 -8.85
N PHE A 1044 18.20 -53.49 -7.53
CA PHE A 1044 18.98 -52.67 -6.59
C PHE A 1044 20.47 -52.71 -6.88
N LEU A 1045 21.01 -53.88 -7.25
CA LEU A 1045 22.43 -54.06 -7.57
C LEU A 1045 22.95 -53.02 -8.60
N SER A 1046 22.11 -52.62 -9.55
CA SER A 1046 22.46 -51.67 -10.61
C SER A 1046 22.57 -50.20 -10.15
N LEU A 1047 22.05 -49.90 -8.96
CA LEU A 1047 22.05 -48.57 -8.34
C LEU A 1047 23.32 -48.32 -7.51
N PHE A 1048 23.93 -49.39 -6.98
CA PHE A 1048 25.14 -49.29 -6.18
C PHE A 1048 26.37 -49.01 -7.04
N SER A 1049 27.30 -48.24 -6.49
CA SER A 1049 28.64 -48.14 -7.04
C SER A 1049 29.52 -49.31 -6.59
N PRO A 1050 30.66 -49.55 -7.25
CA PRO A 1050 31.63 -50.55 -6.80
C PRO A 1050 32.13 -50.31 -5.36
N GLN A 1051 32.27 -49.04 -4.96
CA GLN A 1051 32.76 -48.68 -3.63
C GLN A 1051 31.68 -48.87 -2.56
N GLN A 1052 30.42 -48.51 -2.85
CA GLN A 1052 29.30 -48.82 -1.96
C GLN A 1052 29.06 -50.32 -1.83
N LEU A 1053 29.23 -51.11 -2.89
CA LEU A 1053 29.18 -52.58 -2.79
C LEU A 1053 30.30 -53.13 -1.92
N GLN A 1054 31.50 -52.55 -2.02
CA GLN A 1054 32.60 -52.92 -1.13
C GLN A 1054 32.27 -52.61 0.33
N GLU A 1055 31.71 -51.43 0.61
CA GLU A 1055 31.26 -51.05 1.95
C GLU A 1055 30.15 -51.97 2.47
N PHE A 1056 29.16 -52.27 1.65
CA PHE A 1056 28.09 -53.21 1.97
C PHE A 1056 28.63 -54.59 2.39
N MET A 1057 29.59 -55.12 1.63
CA MET A 1057 30.26 -56.39 1.95
C MET A 1057 31.11 -56.31 3.22
N LEU A 1058 31.65 -55.14 3.56
CA LEU A 1058 32.38 -54.93 4.83
C LEU A 1058 31.41 -54.97 6.02
N PHE A 1059 30.26 -54.31 5.94
CA PHE A 1059 29.24 -54.39 6.99
C PHE A 1059 28.71 -55.82 7.18
N GLU A 1060 28.47 -56.56 6.10
CA GLU A 1060 28.08 -57.98 6.20
C GLU A 1060 29.16 -58.81 6.92
N ARG A 1061 30.44 -58.55 6.60
CA ARG A 1061 31.55 -59.22 7.29
C ARG A 1061 31.58 -58.87 8.77
N GLU A 1062 31.42 -57.61 9.12
CA GLU A 1062 31.39 -57.14 10.52
C GLU A 1062 30.23 -57.79 11.29
N TYR A 1063 29.03 -57.78 10.72
CA TYR A 1063 27.85 -58.44 11.30
C TYR A 1063 28.11 -59.93 11.59
N ARG A 1064 28.70 -60.68 10.65
CA ARG A 1064 29.02 -62.10 10.83
C ARG A 1064 30.11 -62.33 11.86
N MET A 1065 31.09 -61.43 12.01
CA MET A 1065 32.09 -61.54 13.06
C MET A 1065 31.44 -61.34 14.44
N SER A 1066 30.63 -60.30 14.62
CA SER A 1066 29.91 -60.05 15.88
C SER A 1066 28.93 -61.19 16.22
N GLN A 1067 28.30 -61.79 15.21
CA GLN A 1067 27.45 -62.98 15.39
C GLN A 1067 28.23 -64.19 15.92
N LEU A 1068 29.45 -64.43 15.41
CA LEU A 1068 30.31 -65.52 15.88
C LEU A 1068 30.81 -65.26 17.31
N GLU A 1069 31.20 -64.01 17.62
CA GLU A 1069 31.62 -63.61 18.97
C GLU A 1069 30.49 -63.82 19.99
N LEU A 1070 29.26 -63.39 19.67
CA LEU A 1070 28.08 -63.61 20.51
C LEU A 1070 27.78 -65.11 20.71
N GLN A 1071 27.95 -65.93 19.67
CA GLN A 1071 27.80 -67.38 19.78
C GLN A 1071 28.88 -68.02 20.66
N GLU A 1072 30.12 -67.53 20.59
CA GLU A 1072 31.22 -67.96 21.46
C GLU A 1072 30.97 -67.57 22.92
N GLU A 1073 30.51 -66.36 23.19
CA GLU A 1073 30.11 -65.91 24.54
C GLU A 1073 28.96 -66.74 25.12
N LEU A 1074 27.90 -66.98 24.34
CA LEU A 1074 26.77 -67.83 24.74
C LEU A 1074 27.15 -69.31 24.91
N SER A 1075 28.20 -69.78 24.23
CA SER A 1075 28.72 -71.15 24.37
C SER A 1075 29.71 -71.32 25.53
N SER A 1076 30.28 -70.22 26.03
CA SER A 1076 31.25 -70.20 27.13
C SER A 1076 30.63 -69.81 28.49
N SER A 1077 29.42 -69.25 28.50
CA SER A 1077 28.50 -69.17 29.65
C SER A 1077 27.77 -70.49 29.90
#